data_AF-K9AD49-F1
#
_entry.id   AF-K9AD49-F1
#
_cell.length_a   1.000
_cell.length_b   1.000
_cell.length_c   1.000
_cell.angle_alpha   90.00
_cell.angle_beta   90.00
_cell.angle_gamma   90.00
#
_symmetry.space_group_name_H-M   'P 1'
#
loop_
_entity.id
_entity.type
_entity.pdbx_description
1 polymer ?
#
loop_
_entity_poly.entity_id
_entity_poly.type
_entity_poly.pdbx_seq_one_letter_code
_entity_poly.pdbx_strand_id
1 'polypeptide(L)'
;MMSHKIFQILDSLGLVAQNRVLHVQFFNASLNNQVFLQRIEGEHTLNQGSVAELLCLSTNAHIALKQFIGCQVAVDQVTDTGQFFRTTGIITEASQGQSDGSLTIYNLTLKDPTALWHKRRNSRVFMNKSVRDISEILFKEWQGKSPLFASSLTLDTAGLTKDYDVRPFVMQSNESDYDFLTRLWRSEGINWLIDESQLLIADPNVSIEPQVLRLIDDNQNYQALERRSLRYQRSSATEQFDTITHVKAERRLQPTSVHVQRWQADALQQEEGSGSVQGTQKHSEHYDNASLNLEDAWHVSPAWMQDLKGEDQATASGNSQIEQLNQHINAYHHLSSKQFTVSGNVRDAQVGYWFELNDHPELDQHDSADKEFLILSKHYYNQNNLPKELQQQLERLLPKDKLKAAQLDTQNPEQRHFAELNVVRRNIKAVPEYSPLEHRPAAHPQRARVVGLEGESIHVDQWGRIKVRFLFTRTDDHTHDGGAGSNDNDTDSAWVDVLTPWAGAGYGARFLPRVGEIVVIDFFDGNVDRPFVVGRIHEAERHPTQFDQKGQLPDTKKLSGIRSEEVDGKGFNQLRFDDTTGQISAQLQSSHAASQLNLGNLSHPKDKAESDGRGEGFELRTDQWGAVRAGSGLLVSTHKQDQAQGVHLDANEAKQQIEGGLNNAKALSEVAKNQQTDPLEVLENLKTFIEQIEEKDQDKAAAFKQALMILTAPNSIALASNEDIHLSADAQLSQTAGDSINLTTQKNLIAHAQNKISLFAAQQGARLYAGKGKVEIQAQDDGADLIARKAVQVISTEDKIEISASKEIVITAGGSQIKINGSGIFPVTGGKFEVKAGQHLFMGGSSSTQNLPILPAFSIPKKQLEFRKVYADGTPSPNIPYTIHLPDGTTQKGKTDSNGMAFYNDQKNGRAVIEYGEDRNLLGSALEMRFEQEIDNLFKTEIFVLPLADDQAED
;
A
#
# COMPACT_ATOMS: atom_id res chain seq x y z
N MET A 1 -34.69 68.09 -33.44
CA MET A 1 -34.79 67.20 -32.26
C MET A 1 -36.12 67.51 -31.58
N MET A 2 -37.18 66.77 -31.90
CA MET A 2 -38.47 66.93 -31.22
C MET A 2 -38.34 66.34 -29.81
N SER A 3 -38.88 67.02 -28.79
CA SER A 3 -38.94 66.46 -27.44
C SER A 3 -39.99 65.35 -27.43
N HIS A 4 -39.56 64.10 -27.60
CA HIS A 4 -40.43 62.92 -27.47
C HIS A 4 -40.78 62.71 -25.99
N LYS A 5 -41.87 63.32 -25.53
CA LYS A 5 -42.39 63.14 -24.16
C LYS A 5 -43.72 62.40 -24.24
N ILE A 6 -43.68 61.07 -24.14
CA ILE A 6 -44.88 60.22 -24.14
C ILE A 6 -45.92 60.70 -23.11
N PHE A 7 -45.47 61.18 -21.96
CA PHE A 7 -46.33 61.69 -20.90
C PHE A 7 -47.10 62.96 -21.27
N GLN A 8 -46.55 63.86 -22.10
CA GLN A 8 -47.31 65.03 -22.57
C GLN A 8 -48.50 64.60 -23.45
N ILE A 9 -48.31 63.55 -24.25
CA ILE A 9 -49.37 62.99 -25.09
C ILE A 9 -50.41 62.30 -24.21
N LEU A 10 -49.98 61.48 -23.25
CA LEU A 10 -50.89 60.81 -22.31
C LEU A 10 -51.70 61.80 -21.45
N ASP A 11 -51.07 62.87 -20.97
CA ASP A 11 -51.74 63.93 -20.20
C ASP A 11 -52.80 64.64 -21.07
N SER A 12 -52.52 64.89 -22.35
CA SER A 12 -53.50 65.47 -23.29
C SER A 12 -54.70 64.55 -23.56
N LEU A 13 -54.54 63.24 -23.36
CA LEU A 13 -55.58 62.22 -23.47
C LEU A 13 -56.27 61.91 -22.12
N GLY A 14 -56.00 62.69 -21.07
CA GLY A 14 -56.64 62.55 -19.75
C GLY A 14 -55.97 61.52 -18.81
N LEU A 15 -54.85 60.92 -19.22
CA LEU A 15 -54.04 59.97 -18.45
C LEU A 15 -52.96 60.69 -17.63
N VAL A 16 -53.38 61.67 -16.83
CA VAL A 16 -52.50 62.37 -15.88
C VAL A 16 -51.96 61.42 -14.82
N ALA A 17 -50.81 61.75 -14.23
CA ALA A 17 -50.14 60.89 -13.25
C ALA A 17 -51.06 60.37 -12.12
N GLN A 18 -51.99 61.21 -11.64
CA GLN A 18 -52.96 60.83 -10.59
C GLN A 18 -53.96 59.74 -11.01
N ASN A 19 -54.20 59.58 -12.31
CA ASN A 19 -55.15 58.60 -12.86
C ASN A 19 -54.47 57.29 -13.29
N ARG A 20 -53.18 57.12 -13.00
CA ARG A 20 -52.39 55.92 -13.35
C ARG A 20 -52.34 54.96 -12.16
N VAL A 21 -52.61 53.69 -12.44
CA VAL A 21 -52.58 52.61 -11.46
C VAL A 21 -51.18 52.01 -11.35
N LEU A 22 -50.37 52.11 -12.42
CA LEU A 22 -48.98 51.68 -12.46
C LEU A 22 -48.04 52.83 -12.79
N HIS A 23 -46.94 52.88 -12.06
CA HIS A 23 -45.82 53.80 -12.28
C HIS A 23 -44.54 52.99 -12.44
N VAL A 24 -43.60 53.52 -13.23
CA VAL A 24 -42.30 52.90 -13.44
C VAL A 24 -41.20 53.94 -13.27
N GLN A 25 -40.17 53.56 -12.53
CA GLN A 25 -38.97 54.37 -12.32
C GLN A 25 -37.75 53.52 -12.70
N PHE A 26 -37.05 53.95 -13.74
CA PHE A 26 -35.76 53.42 -14.15
C PHE A 26 -34.64 54.19 -13.44
N PHE A 27 -33.60 53.49 -12.99
CA PHE A 27 -32.37 54.11 -12.49
C PHE A 27 -31.70 54.97 -13.58
N ASN A 28 -31.78 54.53 -14.84
CA ASN A 28 -31.41 55.36 -15.98
C ASN A 28 -32.47 56.46 -16.21
N ALA A 29 -32.20 57.64 -15.67
CA ALA A 29 -33.10 58.80 -15.72
C ALA A 29 -33.55 59.22 -17.12
N SER A 30 -32.78 58.88 -18.18
CA SER A 30 -33.17 59.19 -19.56
C SER A 30 -34.42 58.43 -20.02
N LEU A 31 -34.68 57.25 -19.45
CA LEU A 31 -35.82 56.40 -19.80
C LEU A 31 -37.12 56.87 -19.15
N ASN A 32 -37.05 57.49 -17.96
CA ASN A 32 -38.21 57.93 -17.16
C ASN A 32 -39.11 58.94 -17.86
N ASN A 33 -38.64 59.61 -18.92
CA ASN A 33 -39.44 60.56 -19.71
C ASN A 33 -39.87 60.00 -21.09
N GLN A 34 -39.34 58.84 -21.47
CA GLN A 34 -39.53 58.24 -22.80
C GLN A 34 -40.39 56.98 -22.78
N VAL A 35 -40.48 56.31 -21.62
CA VAL A 35 -41.07 54.98 -21.48
C VAL A 35 -42.24 55.02 -20.52
N PHE A 36 -43.39 54.51 -20.95
CA PHE A 36 -44.61 54.37 -20.15
C PHE A 36 -44.89 52.89 -19.90
N LEU A 37 -45.12 52.49 -18.65
CA LEU A 37 -45.52 51.12 -18.31
C LEU A 37 -47.02 50.94 -18.50
N GLN A 38 -47.40 50.02 -19.39
CA GLN A 38 -48.80 49.68 -19.63
C GLN A 38 -49.27 48.50 -18.78
N ARG A 39 -48.47 47.43 -18.70
CA ARG A 39 -48.83 46.20 -17.98
C ARG A 39 -47.60 45.60 -17.33
N ILE A 40 -47.77 45.09 -16.12
CA ILE A 40 -46.84 44.18 -15.45
C ILE A 40 -47.55 42.84 -15.27
N GLU A 41 -46.85 41.76 -15.54
CA GLU A 41 -47.30 40.40 -15.29
C GLU A 41 -46.13 39.58 -14.77
N GLY A 42 -46.28 38.90 -13.65
CA GLY A 42 -45.15 38.26 -13.00
C GLY A 42 -45.50 37.12 -12.06
N GLU A 43 -44.43 36.47 -11.62
CA GLU A 43 -44.44 35.38 -10.66
C GLU A 43 -43.37 35.66 -9.61
N HIS A 44 -43.71 35.43 -8.35
CA HIS A 44 -42.77 35.40 -7.24
C HIS A 44 -43.03 34.12 -6.48
N THR A 45 -41.98 33.33 -6.25
CA THR A 45 -42.07 32.05 -5.54
C THR A 45 -40.97 31.95 -4.50
N LEU A 46 -41.34 31.57 -3.28
CA LEU A 46 -40.40 31.28 -2.19
C LEU A 46 -39.44 30.21 -2.68
N ASN A 47 -38.14 30.38 -2.42
CA ASN A 47 -37.09 29.47 -2.88
C ASN A 47 -36.90 29.41 -4.42
N GLN A 48 -37.35 30.43 -5.17
CA GLN A 48 -37.04 30.56 -6.61
C GLN A 48 -36.71 32.00 -7.03
N GLY A 49 -37.30 33.01 -6.39
CA GLY A 49 -37.11 34.42 -6.71
C GLY A 49 -38.32 35.02 -7.45
N SER A 50 -38.13 36.17 -8.08
CA SER A 50 -39.18 36.92 -8.76
C SER A 50 -38.82 37.23 -10.22
N VAL A 51 -39.82 37.09 -11.09
CA VAL A 51 -39.73 37.45 -12.51
C VAL A 51 -41.01 38.16 -12.93
N ALA A 52 -40.89 39.25 -13.67
CA ALA A 52 -42.02 39.95 -14.25
C ALA A 52 -41.72 40.43 -15.66
N GLU A 53 -42.71 40.35 -16.54
CA GLU A 53 -42.70 40.98 -17.84
C GLU A 53 -43.35 42.37 -17.75
N LEU A 54 -42.66 43.37 -18.30
CA LEU A 54 -43.10 44.75 -18.40
C LEU A 54 -43.42 45.06 -19.86
N LEU A 55 -44.69 45.31 -20.14
CA LEU A 55 -45.13 45.84 -21.43
C LEU A 55 -45.07 47.36 -21.37
N CYS A 56 -44.08 47.93 -22.07
CA CYS A 56 -43.82 49.35 -22.09
C CYS A 56 -44.14 49.96 -23.46
N LEU A 57 -44.59 51.21 -23.45
CA LEU A 57 -44.91 52.03 -24.62
C LEU A 57 -43.93 53.21 -24.70
N SER A 58 -43.55 53.60 -25.91
CA SER A 58 -42.69 54.76 -26.17
C SER A 58 -43.04 55.40 -27.51
N THR A 59 -42.92 56.72 -27.60
CA THR A 59 -42.99 57.44 -28.89
C THR A 59 -41.65 57.50 -29.63
N ASN A 60 -40.61 56.95 -29.02
CA ASN A 60 -39.26 56.86 -29.59
C ASN A 60 -38.98 55.40 -29.98
N ALA A 61 -38.94 55.13 -31.29
CA ALA A 61 -38.62 53.81 -31.85
C ALA A 61 -37.12 53.49 -31.88
N HIS A 62 -36.27 54.38 -31.39
CA HIS A 62 -34.80 54.27 -31.48
C HIS A 62 -34.13 54.16 -30.11
N ILE A 63 -34.87 53.85 -29.04
CA ILE A 63 -34.25 53.54 -27.75
C ILE A 63 -33.43 52.27 -27.92
N ALA A 64 -32.11 52.39 -27.76
CA ALA A 64 -31.21 51.26 -27.89
C ALA A 64 -31.45 50.27 -26.72
N LEU A 65 -31.69 49.00 -27.03
CA LEU A 65 -32.07 47.99 -26.02
C LEU A 65 -31.06 47.86 -24.87
N LYS A 66 -29.78 48.08 -25.14
CA LYS A 66 -28.72 48.12 -24.12
C LYS A 66 -28.86 49.21 -23.06
N GLN A 67 -29.74 50.21 -23.27
CA GLN A 67 -30.07 51.21 -22.24
C GLN A 67 -30.97 50.64 -21.14
N PHE A 68 -31.70 49.55 -21.43
CA PHE A 68 -32.53 48.84 -20.47
C PHE A 68 -31.75 47.77 -19.71
N ILE A 69 -30.91 46.98 -20.40
CA ILE A 69 -30.21 45.83 -19.81
C ILE A 69 -29.34 46.25 -18.62
N GLY A 70 -29.51 45.55 -17.49
CA GLY A 70 -28.80 45.82 -16.24
C GLY A 70 -29.25 47.08 -15.50
N CYS A 71 -30.29 47.77 -16.00
CA CYS A 71 -30.89 48.90 -15.31
C CYS A 71 -31.77 48.39 -14.16
N GLN A 72 -31.61 48.98 -12.97
CA GLN A 72 -32.54 48.79 -11.85
C GLN A 72 -33.86 49.52 -12.15
N VAL A 73 -34.98 48.88 -11.82
CA VAL A 73 -36.32 49.41 -12.07
C VAL A 73 -37.18 49.19 -10.84
N ALA A 74 -37.96 50.20 -10.48
CA ALA A 74 -39.07 50.09 -9.54
C ALA A 74 -40.39 50.22 -10.30
N VAL A 75 -41.32 49.31 -10.01
CA VAL A 75 -42.70 49.33 -10.49
C VAL A 75 -43.60 49.52 -9.27
N ASP A 76 -44.34 50.61 -9.26
CA ASP A 76 -45.18 51.01 -8.14
C ASP A 76 -46.65 50.93 -8.56
N GLN A 77 -47.42 50.09 -7.87
CA GLN A 77 -48.85 49.92 -8.12
C GLN A 77 -49.69 50.58 -7.03
N VAL A 78 -50.78 51.24 -7.42
CA VAL A 78 -51.70 51.90 -6.49
C VAL A 78 -52.62 50.85 -5.86
N THR A 79 -52.59 50.75 -4.53
CA THR A 79 -53.43 49.86 -3.70
C THR A 79 -54.86 50.42 -3.50
N ASP A 80 -55.75 49.64 -2.87
CA ASP A 80 -57.10 50.07 -2.46
C ASP A 80 -57.09 51.19 -1.41
N THR A 81 -55.99 51.36 -0.66
CA THR A 81 -55.81 52.45 0.31
C THR A 81 -55.18 53.71 -0.30
N GLY A 82 -54.82 53.68 -1.59
CA GLY A 82 -54.16 54.78 -2.29
C GLY A 82 -52.66 54.89 -2.04
N GLN A 83 -52.06 53.95 -1.29
CA GLN A 83 -50.60 53.82 -1.17
C GLN A 83 -50.01 53.10 -2.38
N PHE A 84 -48.70 53.23 -2.57
CA PHE A 84 -47.98 52.53 -3.63
C PHE A 84 -47.32 51.27 -3.08
N PHE A 85 -47.66 50.11 -3.65
CA PHE A 85 -46.96 48.86 -3.40
C PHE A 85 -45.85 48.70 -4.44
N ARG A 86 -44.61 48.55 -3.98
CA ARG A 86 -43.42 48.56 -4.80
C ARG A 86 -42.94 47.15 -5.12
N THR A 87 -42.56 46.95 -6.38
CA THR A 87 -41.79 45.79 -6.85
C THR A 87 -40.55 46.31 -7.55
N THR A 88 -39.36 45.93 -7.09
CA THR A 88 -38.09 46.30 -7.72
C THR A 88 -37.39 45.11 -8.38
N GLY A 89 -36.35 45.41 -9.15
CA GLY A 89 -35.50 44.39 -9.76
C GLY A 89 -34.55 44.98 -10.80
N ILE A 90 -33.94 44.10 -11.58
CA ILE A 90 -33.05 44.45 -12.69
C ILE A 90 -33.63 43.96 -14.01
N ILE A 91 -33.46 44.75 -15.08
CA ILE A 91 -33.86 44.31 -16.41
C ILE A 91 -32.83 43.35 -16.99
N THR A 92 -33.20 42.08 -17.14
CA THR A 92 -32.32 41.04 -17.67
C THR A 92 -32.49 40.82 -19.17
N GLU A 93 -33.67 41.12 -19.70
CA GLU A 93 -33.99 40.99 -21.12
C GLU A 93 -34.79 42.20 -21.60
N ALA A 94 -34.56 42.61 -22.84
CA ALA A 94 -35.27 43.72 -23.46
C ALA A 94 -35.46 43.42 -24.95
N SER A 95 -36.68 43.60 -25.44
CA SER A 95 -37.02 43.44 -26.86
C SER A 95 -37.84 44.62 -27.35
N GLN A 96 -37.64 44.96 -28.62
CA GLN A 96 -38.45 45.95 -29.33
C GLN A 96 -39.52 45.22 -30.14
N GLY A 97 -40.78 45.54 -29.87
CA GLY A 97 -41.94 45.00 -30.59
C GLY A 97 -42.28 45.78 -31.86
N GLN A 98 -43.52 45.62 -32.32
CA GLN A 98 -44.07 46.38 -33.45
C GLN A 98 -44.10 47.89 -33.14
N SER A 99 -44.01 48.68 -34.21
CA SER A 99 -44.12 50.13 -34.18
C SER A 99 -44.97 50.59 -35.35
N ASP A 100 -45.91 51.51 -35.12
CA ASP A 100 -46.67 52.19 -36.19
C ASP A 100 -46.09 53.58 -36.54
N GLY A 101 -44.89 53.88 -36.04
CA GLY A 101 -44.22 55.17 -36.21
C GLY A 101 -44.64 56.24 -35.20
N SER A 102 -45.81 56.11 -34.56
CA SER A 102 -46.25 57.00 -33.48
C SER A 102 -46.05 56.37 -32.09
N LEU A 103 -46.28 55.07 -31.99
CA LEU A 103 -46.17 54.27 -30.78
C LEU A 103 -45.32 53.04 -31.06
N THR A 104 -44.40 52.73 -30.15
CA THR A 104 -43.52 51.58 -30.21
C THR A 104 -43.62 50.78 -28.92
N ILE A 105 -43.71 49.46 -29.04
CA ILE A 105 -43.73 48.54 -27.91
C ILE A 105 -42.29 48.16 -27.53
N TYR A 106 -42.00 48.17 -26.23
CA TYR A 106 -40.82 47.56 -25.63
C TYR A 106 -41.29 46.53 -24.60
N ASN A 107 -40.88 45.28 -24.73
CA ASN A 107 -41.09 44.26 -23.68
C ASN A 107 -39.79 44.09 -22.90
N LEU A 108 -39.86 44.24 -21.59
CA LEU A 108 -38.71 44.09 -20.70
C LEU A 108 -38.98 42.96 -19.72
N THR A 109 -37.95 42.21 -19.37
CA THR A 109 -38.02 41.19 -18.31
C THR A 109 -37.29 41.71 -17.09
N LEU A 110 -38.05 41.95 -16.03
CA LEU A 110 -37.59 42.32 -14.70
C LEU A 110 -37.36 41.02 -13.91
N LYS A 111 -36.17 40.87 -13.31
CA LYS A 111 -35.88 39.79 -12.35
C LYS A 111 -35.24 40.37 -11.10
N ASP A 112 -35.33 39.64 -9.99
CA ASP A 112 -34.52 39.99 -8.83
C ASP A 112 -33.00 39.81 -9.12
N PRO A 113 -32.11 40.44 -8.32
CA PRO A 113 -30.68 40.39 -8.54
C PRO A 113 -30.03 39.01 -8.46
N THR A 114 -30.68 37.99 -7.87
CA THR A 114 -30.12 36.62 -7.88
C THR A 114 -30.06 36.04 -9.30
N ALA A 115 -30.78 36.64 -10.26
CA ALA A 115 -30.62 36.36 -11.69
C ALA A 115 -29.16 36.47 -12.18
N LEU A 116 -28.34 37.30 -11.53
CA LEU A 116 -26.91 37.44 -11.83
C LEU A 116 -26.10 36.21 -11.45
N TRP A 117 -26.49 35.47 -10.40
CA TRP A 117 -25.79 34.26 -9.95
C TRP A 117 -25.84 33.13 -10.97
N HIS A 118 -26.88 33.07 -11.81
CA HIS A 118 -26.95 32.13 -12.93
C HIS A 118 -25.95 32.44 -14.05
N LYS A 119 -25.34 33.64 -14.06
CA LYS A 119 -24.40 34.08 -15.11
C LYS A 119 -22.94 33.85 -14.72
N ARG A 120 -22.67 33.31 -13.53
CA ARG A 120 -21.34 32.90 -13.08
C ARG A 120 -21.33 31.42 -12.75
N ARG A 121 -20.33 30.71 -13.28
CA ARG A 121 -20.04 29.30 -12.99
C ARG A 121 -18.62 29.20 -12.46
N ASN A 122 -18.42 28.38 -11.43
CA ASN A 122 -17.11 28.22 -10.80
C ASN A 122 -16.84 26.78 -10.34
N SER A 123 -15.56 26.50 -10.10
CA SER A 123 -15.09 25.29 -9.45
C SER A 123 -14.08 25.65 -8.36
N ARG A 124 -14.40 25.36 -7.09
CA ARG A 124 -13.60 25.74 -5.92
C ARG A 124 -13.95 24.87 -4.72
N VAL A 125 -13.17 24.98 -3.65
CA VAL A 125 -13.40 24.27 -2.40
C VAL A 125 -13.50 25.25 -1.25
N PHE A 126 -14.26 24.90 -0.22
CA PHE A 126 -14.38 25.61 1.04
C PHE A 126 -13.96 24.69 2.17
N MET A 127 -13.07 25.17 3.02
CA MET A 127 -12.46 24.43 4.11
C MET A 127 -13.01 24.89 5.44
N ASN A 128 -13.52 23.96 6.25
CA ASN A 128 -13.99 24.23 7.61
C ASN A 128 -14.98 25.41 7.66
N LYS A 129 -16.07 25.33 6.89
CA LYS A 129 -17.11 26.38 6.81
C LYS A 129 -18.51 25.78 6.98
N SER A 130 -19.39 26.55 7.62
CA SER A 130 -20.82 26.27 7.63
C SER A 130 -21.48 26.78 6.34
N VAL A 131 -22.70 26.32 6.07
CA VAL A 131 -23.51 26.84 4.94
C VAL A 131 -23.76 28.35 5.08
N ARG A 132 -23.91 28.85 6.31
CA ARG A 132 -24.02 30.28 6.60
C ARG A 132 -22.75 31.03 6.18
N ASP A 133 -21.59 30.57 6.60
CA ASP A 133 -20.31 31.22 6.27
C ASP A 133 -20.09 31.26 4.76
N ILE A 134 -20.34 30.15 4.06
CA ILE A 134 -20.22 30.07 2.60
C ILE A 134 -21.15 31.10 1.94
N SER A 135 -22.38 31.23 2.42
CA SER A 135 -23.35 32.19 1.91
C SER A 135 -22.86 33.64 2.07
N GLU A 136 -22.37 33.99 3.25
CA GLU A 136 -21.84 35.33 3.56
C GLU A 136 -20.58 35.66 2.74
N ILE A 137 -19.67 34.69 2.59
CA ILE A 137 -18.45 34.81 1.77
C ILE A 137 -18.82 35.11 0.31
N LEU A 138 -19.70 34.29 -0.29
CA LEU A 138 -20.10 34.46 -1.68
C LEU A 138 -20.83 35.77 -1.92
N PHE A 139 -21.71 36.14 -1.00
CA PHE A 139 -22.44 37.39 -1.09
C PHE A 139 -21.49 38.59 -1.08
N LYS A 140 -20.56 38.64 -0.13
CA LYS A 140 -19.55 39.70 -0.02
C LYS A 140 -18.64 39.76 -1.25
N GLU A 141 -18.27 38.60 -1.79
CA GLU A 141 -17.49 38.51 -3.01
C GLU A 141 -18.23 39.12 -4.20
N TRP A 142 -19.52 38.83 -4.35
CA TRP A 142 -20.38 39.43 -5.38
C TRP A 142 -20.53 40.94 -5.20
N GLN A 143 -20.68 41.43 -3.98
CA GLN A 143 -20.68 42.87 -3.69
C GLN A 143 -19.35 43.54 -4.09
N GLY A 144 -18.22 42.87 -3.88
CA GLY A 144 -16.90 43.39 -4.27
C GLY A 144 -16.67 43.37 -5.79
N LYS A 145 -17.18 42.36 -6.49
CA LYS A 145 -16.92 42.14 -7.93
C LYS A 145 -17.93 42.82 -8.86
N SER A 146 -19.17 43.04 -8.42
CA SER A 146 -20.25 43.56 -9.26
C SER A 146 -20.92 44.78 -8.63
N PRO A 147 -20.66 46.00 -9.15
CA PRO A 147 -21.32 47.22 -8.67
C PRO A 147 -22.85 47.14 -8.79
N LEU A 148 -23.36 46.49 -9.85
CA LEU A 148 -24.80 46.28 -10.04
C LEU A 148 -25.38 45.39 -8.94
N PHE A 149 -24.70 44.30 -8.57
CA PHE A 149 -25.16 43.44 -7.48
C PHE A 149 -25.12 44.19 -6.15
N ALA A 150 -24.02 44.89 -5.87
CA ALA A 150 -23.84 45.67 -4.64
C ALA A 150 -24.90 46.75 -4.43
N SER A 151 -25.38 47.38 -5.51
CA SER A 151 -26.44 48.40 -5.44
C SER A 151 -27.87 47.84 -5.48
N SER A 152 -28.04 46.53 -5.71
CA SER A 152 -29.36 45.94 -5.95
C SER A 152 -29.80 44.89 -4.94
N LEU A 153 -28.88 44.26 -4.20
CA LEU A 153 -29.22 43.24 -3.22
C LEU A 153 -28.40 43.37 -1.92
N THR A 154 -29.07 43.17 -0.79
CA THR A 154 -28.47 43.01 0.55
C THR A 154 -28.81 41.62 1.11
N LEU A 155 -28.02 41.14 2.08
CA LEU A 155 -28.21 39.84 2.71
C LEU A 155 -28.68 40.03 4.16
N ASP A 156 -29.76 39.36 4.53
CA ASP A 156 -30.27 39.27 5.90
C ASP A 156 -30.25 37.80 6.35
N THR A 157 -29.39 37.51 7.33
CA THR A 157 -29.27 36.20 7.98
C THR A 157 -29.91 36.17 9.36
N ALA A 158 -30.63 37.21 9.79
CA ALA A 158 -31.28 37.25 11.11
C ALA A 158 -32.40 36.21 11.27
N GLY A 159 -32.97 35.74 10.16
CA GLY A 159 -33.95 34.65 10.14
C GLY A 159 -33.36 33.25 10.32
N LEU A 160 -32.04 33.14 10.46
CA LEU A 160 -31.34 31.89 10.77
C LEU A 160 -31.18 31.76 12.30
N THR A 161 -31.96 30.86 12.89
CA THR A 161 -32.05 30.66 14.35
C THR A 161 -31.23 29.47 14.86
N LYS A 162 -30.79 28.59 13.95
CA LYS A 162 -30.01 27.39 14.28
C LYS A 162 -28.50 27.62 14.20
N ASP A 163 -27.76 26.79 14.93
CA ASP A 163 -26.33 26.59 14.72
C ASP A 163 -26.14 25.57 13.59
N TYR A 164 -25.40 25.96 12.54
CA TYR A 164 -25.15 25.13 11.36
C TYR A 164 -23.81 24.42 11.47
N ASP A 165 -23.77 23.18 10.99
CA ASP A 165 -22.56 22.38 11.05
C ASP A 165 -21.42 22.97 10.22
N VAL A 166 -20.23 23.01 10.82
CA VAL A 166 -18.99 23.35 10.12
C VAL A 166 -18.54 22.09 9.37
N ARG A 167 -18.54 22.16 8.05
CA ARG A 167 -18.16 21.02 7.20
C ARG A 167 -16.65 21.06 6.95
N PRO A 168 -15.93 19.91 7.05
CA PRO A 168 -14.48 19.90 6.85
C PRO A 168 -14.11 20.21 5.39
N PHE A 169 -15.01 19.87 4.45
CA PHE A 169 -14.80 20.08 3.02
C PHE A 169 -16.15 20.27 2.30
N VAL A 170 -16.25 21.31 1.48
CA VAL A 170 -17.37 21.54 0.55
C VAL A 170 -16.83 21.96 -0.80
N MET A 171 -17.23 21.28 -1.88
CA MET A 171 -16.81 21.57 -3.25
C MET A 171 -17.95 22.19 -4.05
N GLN A 172 -17.68 23.32 -4.71
CA GLN A 172 -18.46 23.80 -5.86
C GLN A 172 -17.81 23.20 -7.12
N SER A 173 -18.54 22.42 -7.93
CA SER A 173 -17.95 21.68 -9.06
C SER A 173 -18.68 21.96 -10.38
N ASN A 174 -18.18 22.91 -11.17
CA ASN A 174 -18.79 23.34 -12.44
C ASN A 174 -20.26 23.79 -12.30
N GLU A 175 -20.64 24.29 -11.13
CA GLU A 175 -21.99 24.74 -10.81
C GLU A 175 -22.10 26.26 -10.97
N SER A 176 -23.31 26.76 -11.28
CA SER A 176 -23.56 28.19 -11.12
C SER A 176 -23.54 28.54 -9.62
N ASP A 177 -23.28 29.82 -9.29
CA ASP A 177 -23.34 30.24 -7.88
C ASP A 177 -24.76 30.06 -7.30
N TYR A 178 -25.80 30.17 -8.15
CA TYR A 178 -27.18 29.91 -7.77
C TYR A 178 -27.39 28.43 -7.40
N ASP A 179 -26.98 27.50 -8.25
CA ASP A 179 -27.18 26.07 -8.01
C ASP A 179 -26.41 25.63 -6.74
N PHE A 180 -25.19 26.15 -6.57
CA PHE A 180 -24.34 25.87 -5.41
C PHE A 180 -24.95 26.37 -4.09
N LEU A 181 -25.34 27.65 -4.02
CA LEU A 181 -25.95 28.21 -2.80
C LEU A 181 -27.26 27.52 -2.47
N THR A 182 -28.13 27.37 -3.46
CA THR A 182 -29.48 26.86 -3.22
C THR A 182 -29.50 25.37 -2.90
N ARG A 183 -28.57 24.54 -3.40
CA ARG A 183 -28.46 23.14 -2.92
C ARG A 183 -27.98 23.04 -1.48
N LEU A 184 -27.10 23.94 -1.04
CA LEU A 184 -26.63 23.98 0.34
C LEU A 184 -27.76 24.41 1.27
N TRP A 185 -28.49 25.48 0.93
CA TRP A 185 -29.67 25.91 1.68
C TRP A 185 -30.75 24.83 1.76
N ARG A 186 -31.01 24.14 0.65
CA ARG A 186 -31.92 22.98 0.62
C ARG A 186 -31.47 21.86 1.55
N SER A 187 -30.17 21.55 1.61
CA SER A 187 -29.67 20.49 2.49
C SER A 187 -29.82 20.78 3.99
N GLU A 188 -29.99 22.05 4.36
CA GLU A 188 -30.08 22.54 5.74
C GLU A 188 -31.50 23.02 6.14
N GLY A 189 -32.47 22.96 5.22
CA GLY A 189 -33.82 23.49 5.49
C GLY A 189 -33.90 25.00 5.56
N ILE A 190 -32.98 25.70 4.91
CA ILE A 190 -32.97 27.16 4.81
C ILE A 190 -33.82 27.56 3.60
N ASN A 191 -34.88 28.32 3.86
CA ASN A 191 -35.61 29.01 2.82
C ASN A 191 -34.89 30.32 2.43
N TRP A 192 -34.96 30.69 1.16
CA TRP A 192 -34.52 32.00 0.68
C TRP A 192 -35.68 32.77 0.07
N LEU A 193 -35.78 34.03 0.48
CA LEU A 193 -36.82 34.96 0.07
C LEU A 193 -36.17 36.24 -0.44
N ILE A 194 -36.62 36.74 -1.58
CA ILE A 194 -36.31 38.10 -2.02
C ILE A 194 -37.42 39.01 -1.54
N ASP A 195 -37.07 39.97 -0.71
CA ASP A 195 -38.00 40.94 -0.15
C ASP A 195 -37.62 42.37 -0.57
N GLU A 196 -38.56 43.29 -0.46
CA GLU A 196 -38.28 44.72 -0.67
C GLU A 196 -37.77 45.34 0.63
N SER A 197 -36.86 46.31 0.53
CA SER A 197 -36.48 47.12 1.71
C SER A 197 -37.69 47.86 2.30
N GLN A 198 -38.62 48.27 1.43
CA GLN A 198 -39.90 48.87 1.81
C GLN A 198 -40.98 48.52 0.78
N LEU A 199 -42.02 47.80 1.21
CA LEU A 199 -43.13 47.39 0.34
C LEU A 199 -44.10 48.53 0.01
N LEU A 200 -44.47 49.34 1.01
CA LEU A 200 -45.40 50.46 0.85
C LEU A 200 -44.69 51.80 0.92
N ILE A 201 -44.82 52.61 -0.14
CA ILE A 201 -44.22 53.95 -0.24
C ILE A 201 -45.30 55.03 -0.46
N ALA A 202 -44.97 56.26 -0.08
CA ALA A 202 -45.85 57.41 -0.23
C ALA A 202 -45.72 58.14 -1.58
N ASP A 203 -44.56 58.05 -2.23
CA ASP A 203 -44.25 58.74 -3.50
C ASP A 203 -43.49 57.79 -4.44
N PRO A 204 -43.97 57.56 -5.69
CA PRO A 204 -43.32 56.69 -6.66
C PRO A 204 -41.97 57.22 -7.16
N ASN A 205 -41.58 58.45 -6.82
CA ASN A 205 -40.28 59.01 -7.18
C ASN A 205 -39.17 58.71 -6.16
N VAL A 206 -39.48 58.06 -5.03
CA VAL A 206 -38.49 57.64 -4.03
C VAL A 206 -37.43 56.76 -4.68
N SER A 207 -36.15 57.02 -4.38
CA SER A 207 -35.02 56.27 -4.95
C SER A 207 -35.17 54.76 -4.78
N ILE A 208 -34.66 54.02 -5.76
CA ILE A 208 -34.68 52.55 -5.73
C ILE A 208 -33.68 52.09 -4.68
N GLU A 209 -34.16 51.39 -3.66
CA GLU A 209 -33.34 50.75 -2.65
C GLU A 209 -33.00 49.30 -3.06
N PRO A 210 -31.89 48.72 -2.58
CA PRO A 210 -31.60 47.31 -2.78
C PRO A 210 -32.72 46.42 -2.23
N GLN A 211 -33.01 45.32 -2.92
CA GLN A 211 -33.80 44.23 -2.34
C GLN A 211 -33.04 43.55 -1.20
N VAL A 212 -33.75 42.80 -0.37
CA VAL A 212 -33.19 42.06 0.75
C VAL A 212 -33.37 40.56 0.48
N LEU A 213 -32.27 39.84 0.33
CA LEU A 213 -32.26 38.39 0.37
C LEU A 213 -32.31 37.95 1.84
N ARG A 214 -33.43 37.36 2.25
CA ARG A 214 -33.65 36.87 3.60
C ARG A 214 -33.48 35.35 3.63
N LEU A 215 -32.57 34.87 4.47
CA LEU A 215 -32.42 33.43 4.75
C LEU A 215 -33.19 33.09 6.03
N ILE A 216 -34.09 32.11 5.94
CA ILE A 216 -35.11 31.82 6.97
C ILE A 216 -35.20 30.31 7.22
N ASP A 217 -35.04 29.89 8.48
CA ASP A 217 -35.13 28.47 8.89
C ASP A 217 -36.33 28.13 9.78
N ASP A 218 -37.13 29.14 10.16
CA ASP A 218 -38.33 29.00 10.97
C ASP A 218 -39.46 29.98 10.55
N ASN A 219 -40.70 29.49 10.58
CA ASN A 219 -41.89 30.24 10.13
C ASN A 219 -42.18 31.52 10.95
N GLN A 220 -41.67 31.64 12.18
CA GLN A 220 -41.87 32.83 13.03
C GLN A 220 -41.21 34.08 12.43
N ASN A 221 -40.23 33.91 11.55
CA ASN A 221 -39.53 35.00 10.88
C ASN A 221 -40.30 35.58 9.68
N TYR A 222 -41.40 34.94 9.25
CA TYR A 222 -42.31 35.49 8.23
C TYR A 222 -43.23 36.54 8.85
N GLN A 223 -43.44 37.63 8.11
CA GLN A 223 -44.16 38.80 8.59
C GLN A 223 -45.64 38.77 8.20
N ALA A 224 -46.48 39.44 8.97
CA ALA A 224 -47.88 39.64 8.58
C ALA A 224 -47.96 40.69 7.47
N LEU A 225 -48.89 40.55 6.52
CA LEU A 225 -49.28 41.69 5.67
C LEU A 225 -49.74 42.86 6.55
N GLU A 226 -49.48 44.11 6.13
CA GLU A 226 -49.90 45.29 6.91
C GLU A 226 -51.40 45.31 7.18
N ARG A 227 -52.22 44.90 6.19
CA ARG A 227 -53.67 44.76 6.34
C ARG A 227 -54.11 43.62 7.27
N ARG A 228 -53.20 42.67 7.57
CA ARG A 228 -53.35 41.45 8.39
C ARG A 228 -54.44 40.46 7.98
N SER A 229 -55.62 40.92 7.59
CA SER A 229 -56.76 40.08 7.23
C SER A 229 -57.25 40.37 5.82
N LEU A 230 -57.67 39.32 5.11
CA LEU A 230 -58.32 39.39 3.82
C LEU A 230 -59.71 38.75 3.92
N ARG A 231 -60.70 39.34 3.24
CA ARG A 231 -62.08 38.85 3.23
C ARG A 231 -62.37 38.04 1.97
N TYR A 232 -63.15 36.98 2.11
CA TYR A 232 -63.69 36.20 1.00
C TYR A 232 -65.03 36.79 0.56
N GLN A 233 -65.06 37.50 -0.57
CA GLN A 233 -66.27 38.15 -1.08
C GLN A 233 -66.17 38.39 -2.59
N ARG A 234 -67.32 38.55 -3.25
CA ARG A 234 -67.40 38.95 -4.67
C ARG A 234 -66.59 40.23 -4.91
N SER A 235 -65.87 40.29 -6.03
CA SER A 235 -65.26 41.52 -6.52
C SER A 235 -66.29 42.30 -7.35
N SER A 236 -66.55 43.56 -7.01
CA SER A 236 -67.43 44.46 -7.76
C SER A 236 -66.87 45.88 -7.73
N ALA A 237 -67.13 46.67 -8.77
CA ALA A 237 -66.76 48.09 -8.83
C ALA A 237 -67.32 48.97 -7.67
N THR A 238 -68.26 48.44 -6.88
CA THR A 238 -68.83 49.11 -5.70
C THR A 238 -68.13 48.75 -4.38
N GLU A 239 -67.26 47.74 -4.38
CA GLU A 239 -66.48 47.34 -3.21
C GLU A 239 -65.28 48.26 -3.02
N GLN A 240 -65.05 48.68 -1.77
CA GLN A 240 -64.05 49.70 -1.44
C GLN A 240 -62.65 49.12 -1.19
N PHE A 241 -62.56 47.83 -0.85
CA PHE A 241 -61.32 47.13 -0.49
C PHE A 241 -61.13 45.89 -1.35
N ASP A 242 -59.88 45.50 -1.55
CA ASP A 242 -59.52 44.28 -2.26
C ASP A 242 -59.93 43.03 -1.46
N THR A 243 -60.42 42.01 -2.15
CA THR A 243 -60.95 40.77 -1.57
C THR A 243 -60.40 39.54 -2.29
N ILE A 244 -60.46 38.41 -1.58
CA ILE A 244 -60.31 37.08 -2.18
C ILE A 244 -61.66 36.67 -2.74
N THR A 245 -61.68 36.19 -3.98
CA THR A 245 -62.91 35.81 -4.70
C THR A 245 -63.03 34.31 -4.91
N HIS A 246 -61.89 33.61 -4.94
CA HIS A 246 -61.82 32.16 -5.10
C HIS A 246 -60.87 31.57 -4.06
N VAL A 247 -61.27 30.45 -3.49
CA VAL A 247 -60.48 29.64 -2.56
C VAL A 247 -60.62 28.19 -3.01
N LYS A 248 -59.49 27.52 -3.23
CA LYS A 248 -59.42 26.13 -3.62
C LYS A 248 -58.48 25.40 -2.67
N ALA A 249 -58.99 24.43 -1.93
CA ALA A 249 -58.17 23.53 -1.13
C ALA A 249 -57.78 22.30 -1.97
N GLU A 250 -56.50 21.93 -1.95
CA GLU A 250 -55.99 20.74 -2.61
C GLU A 250 -55.30 19.82 -1.59
N ARG A 251 -55.49 18.51 -1.76
CA ARG A 251 -54.78 17.49 -0.98
C ARG A 251 -54.13 16.47 -1.90
N ARG A 252 -52.96 15.98 -1.49
CA ARG A 252 -52.21 14.93 -2.18
C ARG A 252 -51.70 13.94 -1.15
N LEU A 253 -51.75 12.66 -1.48
CA LEU A 253 -51.13 11.63 -0.67
C LEU A 253 -49.60 11.77 -0.79
N GLN A 254 -48.92 11.81 0.35
CA GLN A 254 -47.45 11.90 0.43
C GLN A 254 -46.95 10.74 1.29
N PRO A 255 -45.65 10.42 1.24
CA PRO A 255 -45.02 9.54 2.22
C PRO A 255 -45.41 9.91 3.66
N THR A 256 -45.67 8.88 4.44
CA THR A 256 -46.14 8.94 5.84
C THR A 256 -45.01 8.69 6.84
N SER A 257 -43.89 8.13 6.39
CA SER A 257 -42.66 8.01 7.18
C SER A 257 -41.42 8.21 6.33
N VAL A 258 -40.35 8.66 6.96
CA VAL A 258 -39.04 8.86 6.33
C VAL A 258 -37.99 8.07 7.10
N HIS A 259 -37.13 7.37 6.38
CA HIS A 259 -36.00 6.65 6.96
C HIS A 259 -34.71 7.00 6.23
N VAL A 260 -33.77 7.66 6.90
CA VAL A 260 -32.47 8.03 6.34
C VAL A 260 -31.36 7.26 7.05
N GLN A 261 -30.41 6.74 6.27
CA GLN A 261 -29.22 6.04 6.73
C GLN A 261 -27.98 6.45 5.93
N ARG A 262 -26.78 6.30 6.51
CA ARG A 262 -25.48 6.49 5.83
C ARG A 262 -24.38 5.61 6.43
N TRP A 263 -23.24 5.52 5.75
CA TRP A 263 -22.02 4.91 6.29
C TRP A 263 -21.23 5.90 7.17
N GLN A 264 -20.83 5.46 8.37
CA GLN A 264 -19.97 6.20 9.31
C GLN A 264 -18.62 5.49 9.40
N ALA A 265 -17.62 6.04 8.69
CA ALA A 265 -16.35 5.35 8.47
C ALA A 265 -15.47 5.24 9.74
N ASP A 266 -15.49 6.26 10.61
CA ASP A 266 -14.70 6.30 11.85
C ASP A 266 -15.20 5.37 12.95
N ALA A 267 -16.51 5.10 12.98
CA ALA A 267 -17.12 4.10 13.85
C ALA A 267 -17.22 2.71 13.18
N LEU A 268 -16.88 2.59 11.89
CA LEU A 268 -17.00 1.38 11.07
C LEU A 268 -18.38 0.72 11.17
N GLN A 269 -19.43 1.53 11.09
CA GLN A 269 -20.81 1.07 11.21
C GLN A 269 -21.75 1.87 10.31
N GLN A 270 -22.95 1.32 10.13
CA GLN A 270 -24.04 2.07 9.56
C GLN A 270 -24.63 3.00 10.63
N GLU A 271 -24.86 4.25 10.24
CA GLU A 271 -25.53 5.23 11.06
C GLU A 271 -26.95 5.45 10.53
N GLU A 272 -27.92 5.39 11.43
CA GLU A 272 -29.33 5.62 11.15
C GLU A 272 -29.89 6.59 12.19
N GLY A 273 -30.95 7.32 11.81
CA GLY A 273 -31.68 8.19 12.75
C GLY A 273 -32.50 7.37 13.75
N SER A 274 -33.62 7.93 14.21
CA SER A 274 -34.55 7.22 15.11
C SER A 274 -35.37 6.11 14.41
N GLY A 275 -34.83 5.48 13.36
CA GLY A 275 -35.52 4.54 12.49
C GLY A 275 -36.42 5.22 11.45
N SER A 276 -37.60 4.65 11.20
CA SER A 276 -38.63 5.21 10.31
C SER A 276 -39.47 6.22 11.08
N VAL A 277 -39.25 7.51 10.83
CA VAL A 277 -39.90 8.61 11.56
C VAL A 277 -41.24 8.92 10.90
N GLN A 278 -42.34 8.67 11.62
CA GLN A 278 -43.68 8.95 11.14
C GLN A 278 -43.99 10.45 11.14
N GLY A 279 -44.61 10.92 10.06
CA GLY A 279 -45.12 12.28 9.96
C GLY A 279 -46.35 12.51 10.82
N THR A 280 -46.58 13.77 11.19
CA THR A 280 -47.70 14.17 12.06
C THR A 280 -48.98 14.49 11.28
N GLN A 281 -48.88 14.64 9.95
CA GLN A 281 -49.99 15.01 9.07
C GLN A 281 -51.02 13.90 8.94
N LYS A 282 -52.31 14.23 9.08
CA LYS A 282 -53.39 13.27 8.81
C LYS A 282 -53.76 13.27 7.33
N HIS A 283 -53.43 12.20 6.60
CA HIS A 283 -53.73 12.05 5.18
C HIS A 283 -55.16 11.58 4.89
N SER A 284 -55.68 10.63 5.67
CA SER A 284 -56.97 9.99 5.45
C SER A 284 -57.80 9.96 6.74
N GLU A 285 -59.12 9.93 6.60
CA GLU A 285 -60.02 9.61 7.73
C GLU A 285 -60.16 8.11 7.95
N HIS A 286 -59.91 7.30 6.93
CA HIS A 286 -60.08 5.84 6.97
C HIS A 286 -58.82 5.09 7.39
N TYR A 287 -57.64 5.68 7.15
CA TYR A 287 -56.34 5.07 7.43
C TYR A 287 -55.47 6.07 8.19
N ASP A 288 -54.84 5.62 9.27
CA ASP A 288 -53.79 6.38 9.93
C ASP A 288 -52.46 6.25 9.18
N ASN A 289 -51.47 7.07 9.56
CA ASN A 289 -50.18 7.08 8.87
C ASN A 289 -49.44 5.74 8.96
N ALA A 290 -49.60 5.00 10.07
CA ALA A 290 -48.98 3.70 10.27
C ALA A 290 -49.56 2.64 9.32
N SER A 291 -50.88 2.61 9.18
CA SER A 291 -51.60 1.66 8.32
C SER A 291 -51.46 1.98 6.84
N LEU A 292 -51.25 3.26 6.48
CA LEU A 292 -50.90 3.65 5.11
C LEU A 292 -49.55 3.07 4.67
N ASN A 293 -48.58 2.97 5.59
CA ASN A 293 -47.26 2.35 5.37
C ASN A 293 -46.55 2.86 4.09
N LEU A 294 -46.62 4.18 3.84
CA LEU A 294 -45.98 4.84 2.71
C LEU A 294 -44.61 5.38 3.17
N GLU A 295 -43.58 4.57 3.02
CA GLU A 295 -42.23 4.93 3.46
C GLU A 295 -41.40 5.54 2.33
N ASP A 296 -40.64 6.59 2.67
CA ASP A 296 -39.60 7.19 1.84
C ASP A 296 -38.23 6.96 2.49
N ALA A 297 -37.49 5.98 1.96
CA ALA A 297 -36.23 5.51 2.54
C ALA A 297 -35.02 5.93 1.69
N TRP A 298 -34.02 6.53 2.33
CA TRP A 298 -32.85 7.12 1.69
C TRP A 298 -31.54 6.55 2.24
N HIS A 299 -30.67 6.11 1.34
CA HIS A 299 -29.24 5.96 1.63
C HIS A 299 -28.50 7.18 1.10
N VAL A 300 -27.98 8.01 2.01
CA VAL A 300 -27.27 9.24 1.66
C VAL A 300 -25.77 9.07 1.78
N SER A 301 -25.02 10.07 1.32
CA SER A 301 -23.57 10.02 1.29
C SER A 301 -22.97 9.72 2.67
N PRO A 302 -21.79 9.09 2.70
CA PRO A 302 -21.10 8.81 3.95
C PRO A 302 -20.91 10.08 4.78
N ALA A 303 -20.84 9.89 6.08
CA ALA A 303 -20.56 10.97 7.00
C ALA A 303 -19.26 11.67 6.65
N TRP A 304 -19.17 12.96 6.95
CA TRP A 304 -17.86 13.60 6.87
C TRP A 304 -17.04 13.16 8.07
N MET A 305 -15.73 13.21 7.92
CA MET A 305 -14.82 12.92 9.00
C MET A 305 -14.05 14.18 9.33
N GLN A 306 -13.97 14.46 10.63
CA GLN A 306 -13.00 15.42 11.14
C GLN A 306 -11.59 14.87 10.92
N ASP A 307 -10.61 15.76 11.00
CA ASP A 307 -9.24 15.33 11.24
C ASP A 307 -9.16 14.53 12.56
N LEU A 308 -8.25 13.56 12.62
CA LEU A 308 -8.19 12.64 13.78
C LEU A 308 -7.83 13.32 15.10
N LYS A 309 -7.34 14.57 15.04
CA LYS A 309 -6.95 15.36 16.21
C LYS A 309 -8.00 16.39 16.61
N GLY A 310 -9.04 16.62 15.80
CA GLY A 310 -10.03 17.68 15.99
C GLY A 310 -9.45 19.10 15.85
N GLU A 311 -8.34 19.27 15.14
CA GLU A 311 -7.70 20.56 14.89
C GLU A 311 -8.43 21.36 13.79
N ASP A 312 -9.22 20.70 12.95
CA ASP A 312 -9.94 21.33 11.83
C ASP A 312 -11.20 22.12 12.25
N GLN A 313 -11.62 21.99 13.51
CA GLN A 313 -12.84 22.61 14.07
C GLN A 313 -14.13 22.27 13.32
N ALA A 314 -14.14 21.24 12.47
CA ALA A 314 -15.35 20.78 11.83
C ALA A 314 -16.32 20.19 12.87
N THR A 315 -17.63 20.21 12.62
CA THR A 315 -18.58 19.57 13.53
C THR A 315 -18.47 18.05 13.40
N ALA A 316 -18.37 17.33 14.51
CA ALA A 316 -18.38 15.87 14.52
C ALA A 316 -19.68 15.33 13.88
N SER A 317 -19.55 14.35 12.98
CA SER A 317 -20.74 13.67 12.45
C SER A 317 -21.42 12.83 13.54
N GLY A 318 -22.75 12.80 13.52
CA GLY A 318 -23.55 12.04 14.47
C GLY A 318 -25.04 12.02 14.13
N ASN A 319 -25.79 11.20 14.88
CA ASN A 319 -27.19 10.88 14.59
C ASN A 319 -28.09 12.11 14.47
N SER A 320 -27.74 13.21 15.14
CA SER A 320 -28.47 14.48 15.07
C SER A 320 -28.59 15.01 13.64
N GLN A 321 -27.57 14.82 12.80
CA GLN A 321 -27.57 15.28 11.40
C GLN A 321 -28.57 14.50 10.55
N ILE A 322 -28.60 13.18 10.76
CA ILE A 322 -29.55 12.29 10.07
C ILE A 322 -30.97 12.57 10.52
N GLU A 323 -31.17 12.79 11.82
CA GLU A 323 -32.47 13.16 12.37
C GLU A 323 -32.96 14.51 11.85
N GLN A 324 -32.07 15.50 11.70
CA GLN A 324 -32.42 16.79 11.07
C GLN A 324 -32.86 16.61 9.61
N LEU A 325 -32.16 15.76 8.84
CA LEU A 325 -32.55 15.48 7.45
C LEU A 325 -33.88 14.70 7.38
N ASN A 326 -34.10 13.70 8.24
CA ASN A 326 -35.39 13.01 8.38
C ASN A 326 -36.53 14.01 8.63
N GLN A 327 -36.33 14.93 9.57
CA GLN A 327 -37.33 15.95 9.93
C GLN A 327 -37.59 16.94 8.78
N HIS A 328 -36.56 17.33 8.04
CA HIS A 328 -36.72 18.18 6.86
C HIS A 328 -37.59 17.51 5.81
N ILE A 329 -37.22 16.30 5.37
CA ILE A 329 -37.94 15.58 4.30
C ILE A 329 -39.39 15.34 4.75
N ASN A 330 -39.61 14.96 6.01
CA ASN A 330 -40.95 14.80 6.57
C ASN A 330 -41.75 16.11 6.58
N ALA A 331 -41.12 17.23 6.97
CA ALA A 331 -41.75 18.55 6.91
C ALA A 331 -42.12 18.96 5.48
N TYR A 332 -41.32 18.61 4.48
CA TYR A 332 -41.65 18.85 3.07
C TYR A 332 -42.84 17.99 2.61
N HIS A 333 -42.89 16.71 3.01
CA HIS A 333 -44.05 15.85 2.76
C HIS A 333 -45.32 16.39 3.45
N HIS A 334 -45.20 16.94 4.65
CA HIS A 334 -46.31 17.62 5.33
C HIS A 334 -46.75 18.87 4.55
N LEU A 335 -45.81 19.73 4.16
CA LEU A 335 -46.08 20.95 3.37
C LEU A 335 -46.78 20.65 2.05
N SER A 336 -46.41 19.55 1.40
CA SER A 336 -46.95 19.12 0.10
C SER A 336 -48.25 18.31 0.19
N SER A 337 -48.72 18.00 1.41
CA SER A 337 -49.92 17.17 1.64
C SER A 337 -51.23 17.94 1.48
N LYS A 338 -51.28 19.20 1.94
CA LYS A 338 -52.46 20.08 1.83
C LYS A 338 -52.01 21.52 1.55
N GLN A 339 -52.43 22.05 0.41
CA GLN A 339 -52.17 23.43 0.00
C GLN A 339 -53.48 24.11 -0.39
N PHE A 340 -53.45 25.43 -0.48
CA PHE A 340 -54.59 26.24 -0.91
C PHE A 340 -54.16 27.16 -2.04
N THR A 341 -54.99 27.28 -3.06
CA THR A 341 -54.89 28.32 -4.07
C THR A 341 -55.98 29.34 -3.79
N VAL A 342 -55.59 30.60 -3.58
CA VAL A 342 -56.55 31.70 -3.40
C VAL A 342 -56.34 32.74 -4.48
N SER A 343 -57.41 33.29 -5.04
CA SER A 343 -57.29 34.35 -6.05
C SER A 343 -58.31 35.45 -5.90
N GLY A 344 -57.93 36.66 -6.32
CA GLY A 344 -58.71 37.86 -6.13
C GLY A 344 -58.03 39.09 -6.72
N ASN A 345 -58.42 40.26 -6.22
CA ASN A 345 -57.89 41.55 -6.66
C ASN A 345 -56.92 42.18 -5.63
N VAL A 346 -56.34 41.39 -4.74
CA VAL A 346 -55.41 41.86 -3.70
C VAL A 346 -54.10 42.35 -4.32
N ARG A 347 -53.85 43.66 -4.23
CA ARG A 347 -52.68 44.28 -4.85
C ARG A 347 -51.42 44.16 -4.01
N ASP A 348 -51.51 44.30 -2.70
CA ASP A 348 -50.39 44.32 -1.77
C ASP A 348 -49.99 42.95 -1.19
N ALA A 349 -50.43 41.85 -1.82
CA ALA A 349 -50.00 40.50 -1.43
C ALA A 349 -48.51 40.29 -1.74
N GLN A 350 -47.75 39.72 -0.81
CA GLN A 350 -46.31 39.47 -0.94
C GLN A 350 -45.94 38.06 -0.48
N VAL A 351 -45.03 37.42 -1.22
CA VAL A 351 -44.50 36.09 -0.85
C VAL A 351 -43.65 36.20 0.41
N GLY A 352 -43.72 35.19 1.28
CA GLY A 352 -43.05 35.23 2.59
C GLY A 352 -43.78 36.09 3.63
N TYR A 353 -45.00 36.52 3.33
CA TYR A 353 -45.91 37.16 4.28
C TYR A 353 -47.14 36.28 4.51
N TRP A 354 -47.81 36.50 5.63
CA TRP A 354 -49.03 35.78 5.98
C TRP A 354 -50.21 36.72 6.25
N PHE A 355 -51.42 36.18 6.11
CA PHE A 355 -52.67 36.88 6.40
C PHE A 355 -53.71 35.94 7.02
N GLU A 356 -54.69 36.49 7.72
CA GLU A 356 -55.88 35.76 8.16
C GLU A 356 -57.00 35.86 7.11
N LEU A 357 -57.55 34.73 6.67
CA LEU A 357 -58.69 34.69 5.73
C LEU A 357 -60.01 34.63 6.50
N ASN A 358 -60.87 35.62 6.27
CA ASN A 358 -62.17 35.77 6.92
C ASN A 358 -63.32 35.67 5.91
N ASP A 359 -64.52 35.42 6.41
CA ASP A 359 -65.79 35.40 5.66
C ASP A 359 -65.89 34.24 4.64
N HIS A 360 -65.07 33.19 4.81
CA HIS A 360 -65.15 31.97 3.99
C HIS A 360 -66.00 30.90 4.70
N PRO A 361 -67.08 30.38 4.07
CA PRO A 361 -68.10 29.55 4.73
C PRO A 361 -67.59 28.30 5.47
N GLU A 362 -66.50 27.69 4.98
CA GLU A 362 -65.89 26.53 5.62
C GLU A 362 -64.74 26.91 6.56
N LEU A 363 -63.91 27.90 6.20
CA LEU A 363 -62.71 28.20 6.98
C LEU A 363 -63.03 28.94 8.28
N ASP A 364 -64.15 29.68 8.32
CA ASP A 364 -64.64 30.33 9.53
C ASP A 364 -65.11 29.35 10.61
N GLN A 365 -65.23 28.05 10.27
CA GLN A 365 -65.53 26.98 11.24
C GLN A 365 -64.27 26.44 11.93
N HIS A 366 -63.08 26.85 11.49
CA HIS A 366 -61.80 26.41 12.02
C HIS A 366 -61.25 27.38 13.08
N ASP A 367 -60.30 26.92 13.89
CA ASP A 367 -59.60 27.75 14.87
C ASP A 367 -58.84 28.91 14.19
N SER A 368 -58.55 29.98 14.93
CA SER A 368 -57.90 31.18 14.37
C SER A 368 -56.54 30.89 13.71
N ALA A 369 -55.72 30.00 14.30
CA ALA A 369 -54.43 29.62 13.73
C ALA A 369 -54.56 28.89 12.37
N ASP A 370 -55.68 28.23 12.15
CA ASP A 370 -56.00 27.48 10.94
C ASP A 370 -56.54 28.37 9.80
N LYS A 371 -56.83 29.64 10.13
CA LYS A 371 -57.22 30.70 9.20
C LYS A 371 -56.06 31.60 8.77
N GLU A 372 -54.89 31.45 9.40
CA GLU A 372 -53.67 32.16 9.02
C GLU A 372 -52.94 31.40 7.90
N PHE A 373 -52.70 32.08 6.78
CA PHE A 373 -52.09 31.52 5.58
C PHE A 373 -50.80 32.24 5.22
N LEU A 374 -49.69 31.49 5.10
CA LEU A 374 -48.41 31.94 4.56
C LEU A 374 -48.43 31.86 3.03
N ILE A 375 -48.03 32.94 2.37
CA ILE A 375 -47.95 33.04 0.91
C ILE A 375 -46.63 32.44 0.43
N LEU A 376 -46.69 31.29 -0.27
CA LEU A 376 -45.53 30.60 -0.83
C LEU A 376 -45.22 31.05 -2.26
N SER A 377 -46.24 31.34 -3.06
CA SER A 377 -46.07 31.93 -4.38
C SER A 377 -47.20 32.89 -4.73
N LYS A 378 -46.92 33.80 -5.67
CA LYS A 378 -47.84 34.78 -6.22
C LYS A 378 -47.65 34.86 -7.72
N HIS A 379 -48.69 34.54 -8.49
CA HIS A 379 -48.84 34.93 -9.88
C HIS A 379 -49.76 36.16 -9.95
N TYR A 380 -49.38 37.19 -10.69
CA TYR A 380 -50.13 38.44 -10.73
C TYR A 380 -50.01 39.17 -12.05
N TYR A 381 -51.03 39.97 -12.37
CA TYR A 381 -50.93 41.01 -13.39
C TYR A 381 -51.68 42.26 -12.97
N ASN A 382 -51.21 43.40 -13.47
CA ASN A 382 -51.85 44.71 -13.31
C ASN A 382 -51.63 45.54 -14.58
N GLN A 383 -52.57 46.41 -14.92
CA GLN A 383 -52.49 47.25 -16.13
C GLN A 383 -53.11 48.64 -15.97
N ASN A 384 -52.49 49.63 -16.63
CA ASN A 384 -52.99 50.99 -16.71
C ASN A 384 -54.24 51.08 -17.62
N ASN A 385 -55.14 52.03 -17.29
CA ASN A 385 -56.36 52.27 -18.07
C ASN A 385 -56.07 53.16 -19.28
N LEU A 386 -55.97 52.58 -20.47
CA LEU A 386 -55.80 53.34 -21.70
C LEU A 386 -57.14 53.90 -22.24
N PRO A 387 -57.14 55.08 -22.88
CA PRO A 387 -58.28 55.55 -23.64
C PRO A 387 -58.57 54.54 -24.76
N LYS A 388 -59.85 54.38 -25.10
CA LYS A 388 -60.32 53.36 -26.04
C LYS A 388 -59.53 53.33 -27.37
N GLU A 389 -59.17 54.49 -27.89
CA GLU A 389 -58.40 54.64 -29.13
C GLU A 389 -56.97 54.11 -29.00
N LEU A 390 -56.26 54.46 -27.90
CA LEU A 390 -54.90 54.00 -27.64
C LEU A 390 -54.89 52.49 -27.33
N GLN A 391 -55.92 51.99 -26.64
CA GLN A 391 -56.12 50.56 -26.38
C GLN A 391 -56.26 49.76 -27.69
N GLN A 392 -57.11 50.23 -28.62
CA GLN A 392 -57.26 49.61 -29.95
C GLN A 392 -55.97 49.68 -30.78
N GLN A 393 -55.21 50.78 -30.65
CA GLN A 393 -53.92 50.92 -31.31
C GLN A 393 -52.89 49.92 -30.77
N LEU A 394 -52.81 49.79 -29.43
CA LEU A 394 -51.96 48.80 -28.76
C LEU A 394 -52.30 47.37 -29.19
N GLU A 395 -53.58 47.02 -29.22
CA GLU A 395 -54.04 45.68 -29.65
C GLU A 395 -53.57 45.34 -31.07
N ARG A 396 -53.51 46.30 -32.00
CA ARG A 396 -52.98 46.06 -33.36
C ARG A 396 -51.48 45.79 -33.38
N LEU A 397 -50.74 46.30 -32.41
CA LEU A 397 -49.29 46.19 -32.31
C LEU A 397 -48.85 44.95 -31.50
N LEU A 398 -49.74 44.38 -30.68
CA LEU A 398 -49.44 43.20 -29.88
C LEU A 398 -49.32 41.93 -30.76
N PRO A 399 -48.33 41.06 -30.50
CA PRO A 399 -48.26 39.76 -31.15
C PRO A 399 -49.48 38.89 -30.79
N LYS A 400 -49.87 37.97 -31.69
CA LYS A 400 -51.12 37.17 -31.59
C LYS A 400 -51.29 36.45 -30.26
N ASP A 401 -50.21 35.97 -29.65
CA ASP A 401 -50.27 35.21 -28.39
C ASP A 401 -50.57 36.12 -27.19
N LYS A 402 -49.95 37.31 -27.13
CA LYS A 402 -50.27 38.33 -26.12
C LYS A 402 -51.67 38.93 -26.33
N LEU A 403 -52.12 38.98 -27.58
CA LEU A 403 -53.48 39.40 -27.91
C LEU A 403 -54.52 38.42 -27.36
N LYS A 404 -54.27 37.11 -27.43
CA LYS A 404 -55.15 36.09 -26.84
C LYS A 404 -55.19 36.17 -25.31
N ALA A 405 -54.04 36.39 -24.66
CA ALA A 405 -53.98 36.60 -23.21
C ALA A 405 -54.77 37.87 -22.81
N ALA A 406 -54.56 38.98 -23.51
CA ALA A 406 -55.35 40.20 -23.32
C ALA A 406 -56.85 40.00 -23.58
N GLN A 407 -57.23 39.13 -24.53
CA GLN A 407 -58.63 38.78 -24.81
C GLN A 407 -59.26 37.82 -23.79
N LEU A 408 -58.48 36.94 -23.17
CA LEU A 408 -58.93 36.09 -22.06
C LEU A 408 -59.19 36.93 -20.81
N ASP A 409 -58.34 37.92 -20.52
CA ASP A 409 -58.57 38.91 -19.47
C ASP A 409 -59.86 39.72 -19.70
N THR A 410 -60.23 39.99 -20.96
CA THR A 410 -61.49 40.69 -21.29
C THR A 410 -62.78 39.88 -21.03
N GLN A 411 -62.72 38.61 -20.62
CA GLN A 411 -63.92 37.89 -20.16
C GLN A 411 -64.45 38.44 -18.81
N ASN A 412 -63.61 39.13 -18.04
CA ASN A 412 -64.01 39.96 -16.89
C ASN A 412 -63.55 41.42 -17.12
N PRO A 413 -64.28 42.23 -17.92
CA PRO A 413 -63.85 43.58 -18.29
C PRO A 413 -63.70 44.57 -17.10
N GLU A 414 -64.21 44.21 -15.92
CA GLU A 414 -64.04 44.97 -14.68
C GLU A 414 -62.71 44.66 -13.94
N GLN A 415 -62.05 43.54 -14.24
CA GLN A 415 -60.90 43.03 -13.49
C GLN A 415 -59.59 43.43 -14.18
N ARG A 416 -58.95 44.50 -13.67
CA ARG A 416 -57.71 45.08 -14.22
C ARG A 416 -56.45 44.73 -13.44
N HIS A 417 -56.68 44.06 -12.31
CA HIS A 417 -55.66 43.48 -11.46
C HIS A 417 -56.14 42.10 -11.06
N PHE A 418 -55.21 41.16 -11.04
CA PHE A 418 -55.43 39.81 -10.59
C PHE A 418 -54.22 39.33 -9.83
N ALA A 419 -54.47 38.62 -8.72
CA ALA A 419 -53.46 37.89 -7.99
C ALA A 419 -53.99 36.50 -7.67
N GLU A 420 -53.20 35.48 -8.00
CA GLU A 420 -53.38 34.10 -7.55
C GLU A 420 -52.20 33.75 -6.63
N LEU A 421 -52.52 33.26 -5.44
CA LEU A 421 -51.56 32.94 -4.39
C LEU A 421 -51.64 31.44 -4.10
N ASN A 422 -50.48 30.76 -4.11
CA ASN A 422 -50.36 29.47 -3.45
C ASN A 422 -50.01 29.72 -1.98
N VAL A 423 -50.85 29.22 -1.09
CA VAL A 423 -50.74 29.46 0.33
C VAL A 423 -50.85 28.16 1.13
N VAL A 424 -50.18 28.15 2.27
CA VAL A 424 -50.25 27.07 3.26
C VAL A 424 -50.63 27.63 4.60
N ARG A 425 -51.19 26.81 5.49
CA ARG A 425 -51.46 27.29 6.85
C ARG A 425 -50.15 27.65 7.53
N ARG A 426 -50.13 28.78 8.23
CA ARG A 426 -48.91 29.37 8.81
C ARG A 426 -48.22 28.44 9.81
N ASN A 427 -48.97 27.60 10.51
CA ASN A 427 -48.45 26.60 11.44
C ASN A 427 -47.75 25.41 10.76
N ILE A 428 -47.90 25.23 9.44
CA ILE A 428 -47.20 24.19 8.68
C ILE A 428 -45.83 24.71 8.31
N LYS A 429 -44.78 24.05 8.82
CA LYS A 429 -43.39 24.45 8.60
C LYS A 429 -43.08 24.54 7.10
N ALA A 430 -42.70 25.72 6.63
CA ALA A 430 -42.22 25.91 5.27
C ALA A 430 -40.75 25.47 5.20
N VAL A 431 -40.46 24.56 4.28
CA VAL A 431 -39.11 24.08 4.00
C VAL A 431 -38.93 23.99 2.49
N PRO A 432 -37.71 24.21 1.97
CA PRO A 432 -37.46 24.07 0.55
C PRO A 432 -37.54 22.58 0.16
N GLU A 433 -37.93 22.33 -1.08
CA GLU A 433 -37.85 21.00 -1.67
C GLU A 433 -36.40 20.52 -1.69
N TYR A 434 -36.15 19.33 -1.15
CA TYR A 434 -34.81 18.75 -1.14
C TYR A 434 -34.84 17.25 -1.46
N SER A 435 -34.45 16.93 -2.68
CA SER A 435 -34.01 15.60 -3.10
C SER A 435 -32.48 15.47 -2.98
N PRO A 436 -31.95 14.56 -2.13
CA PRO A 436 -30.51 14.36 -1.96
C PRO A 436 -29.75 13.87 -3.20
N LEU A 437 -30.47 13.39 -4.23
CA LEU A 437 -29.91 12.91 -5.49
C LEU A 437 -30.02 13.96 -6.60
N GLU A 438 -31.15 14.65 -6.73
CA GLU A 438 -31.35 15.64 -7.80
C GLU A 438 -30.60 16.94 -7.53
N HIS A 439 -30.53 17.36 -6.26
CA HIS A 439 -29.79 18.57 -5.86
C HIS A 439 -28.30 18.31 -5.58
N ARG A 440 -27.81 17.11 -5.92
CA ARG A 440 -26.39 16.77 -5.84
C ARG A 440 -25.73 17.07 -7.19
N PRO A 441 -24.59 17.78 -7.22
CA PRO A 441 -23.84 17.94 -8.46
C PRO A 441 -23.32 16.59 -8.95
N ALA A 442 -23.24 16.45 -10.27
CA ALA A 442 -22.60 15.29 -10.87
C ALA A 442 -21.11 15.25 -10.50
N ALA A 443 -20.68 14.14 -9.90
CA ALA A 443 -19.28 13.85 -9.65
C ALA A 443 -18.69 13.03 -10.80
N HIS A 444 -17.45 13.35 -11.17
CA HIS A 444 -16.66 12.64 -12.15
C HIS A 444 -15.24 12.48 -11.62
N PRO A 445 -14.50 11.42 -11.98
CA PRO A 445 -13.12 11.30 -11.57
C PRO A 445 -12.28 12.50 -12.00
N GLN A 446 -11.47 13.01 -11.07
CA GLN A 446 -10.66 14.22 -11.25
C GLN A 446 -9.19 13.95 -10.94
N ARG A 447 -8.32 14.86 -11.38
CA ARG A 447 -6.91 14.87 -10.98
C ARG A 447 -6.72 15.83 -9.81
N ALA A 448 -5.89 15.42 -8.86
CA ALA A 448 -5.40 16.29 -7.80
C ALA A 448 -3.89 16.07 -7.59
N ARG A 449 -3.22 17.08 -7.04
CA ARG A 449 -1.82 17.00 -6.66
C ARG A 449 -1.73 16.73 -5.16
N VAL A 450 -0.92 15.79 -4.73
CA VAL A 450 -0.66 15.56 -3.30
C VAL A 450 0.11 16.76 -2.74
N VAL A 451 -0.33 17.28 -1.60
CA VAL A 451 0.26 18.42 -0.90
C VAL A 451 0.53 18.05 0.56
N GLY A 452 1.37 18.81 1.24
CA GLY A 452 1.75 18.56 2.62
C GLY A 452 2.48 19.75 3.22
N LEU A 453 3.05 19.55 4.41
CA LEU A 453 3.88 20.56 5.07
C LEU A 453 5.18 20.82 4.30
N GLU A 454 5.73 22.02 4.43
CA GLU A 454 6.97 22.41 3.77
C GLU A 454 8.13 21.49 4.19
N GLY A 455 8.83 20.94 3.20
CA GLY A 455 9.97 20.04 3.40
C GLY A 455 9.62 18.56 3.63
N GLU A 456 8.33 18.21 3.73
CA GLU A 456 7.90 16.82 3.93
C GLU A 456 7.63 16.12 2.59
N SER A 457 8.19 14.92 2.40
CA SER A 457 7.99 14.12 1.18
C SER A 457 6.78 13.18 1.26
N ILE A 458 6.32 12.83 2.47
CA ILE A 458 5.15 11.99 2.73
C ILE A 458 4.36 12.62 3.88
N HIS A 459 3.22 13.23 3.58
CA HIS A 459 2.36 13.87 4.58
C HIS A 459 1.05 13.06 4.73
N VAL A 460 0.94 12.32 5.83
CA VAL A 460 -0.19 11.41 6.10
C VAL A 460 -0.63 11.45 7.56
N ASP A 461 -1.88 11.09 7.82
CA ASP A 461 -2.37 10.84 9.18
C ASP A 461 -2.25 9.35 9.59
N GLN A 462 -2.75 9.01 10.78
CA GLN A 462 -2.69 7.65 11.33
C GLN A 462 -3.38 6.60 10.45
N TRP A 463 -4.32 7.00 9.58
CA TRP A 463 -5.04 6.10 8.69
C TRP A 463 -4.45 6.03 7.29
N GLY A 464 -3.37 6.79 7.03
CA GLY A 464 -2.74 6.86 5.71
C GLY A 464 -3.51 7.72 4.72
N ARG A 465 -4.42 8.58 5.20
CA ARG A 465 -5.08 9.61 4.39
C ARG A 465 -4.07 10.69 4.02
N ILE A 466 -4.27 11.35 2.89
CA ILE A 466 -3.39 12.42 2.39
C ILE A 466 -4.15 13.74 2.25
N LYS A 467 -3.41 14.84 2.07
CA LYS A 467 -3.95 16.12 1.61
C LYS A 467 -3.68 16.28 0.11
N VAL A 468 -4.62 16.89 -0.59
CA VAL A 468 -4.53 17.17 -2.03
C VAL A 468 -4.92 18.61 -2.38
N ARG A 469 -4.40 19.11 -3.48
CA ARG A 469 -4.88 20.30 -4.19
C ARG A 469 -5.56 19.88 -5.48
N PHE A 470 -6.83 20.23 -5.63
CA PHE A 470 -7.56 20.01 -6.86
C PHE A 470 -7.05 20.93 -7.98
N LEU A 471 -6.86 20.41 -9.18
CA LEU A 471 -6.18 21.18 -10.24
C LEU A 471 -7.04 22.30 -10.87
N PHE A 472 -8.35 22.33 -10.59
CA PHE A 472 -9.26 23.37 -11.10
C PHE A 472 -9.26 24.65 -10.26
N THR A 473 -8.69 24.61 -9.05
CA THR A 473 -8.81 25.69 -8.07
C THR A 473 -8.02 26.92 -8.52
N ARG A 474 -8.61 28.11 -8.37
CA ARG A 474 -7.96 29.39 -8.71
C ARG A 474 -7.71 30.21 -7.45
N THR A 475 -6.52 30.80 -7.34
CA THR A 475 -6.12 31.61 -6.18
C THR A 475 -7.07 32.79 -5.92
N ASP A 476 -7.54 33.48 -6.97
CA ASP A 476 -8.45 34.62 -6.85
C ASP A 476 -9.79 34.28 -6.15
N ASP A 477 -10.22 33.01 -6.19
CA ASP A 477 -11.48 32.57 -5.59
C ASP A 477 -11.34 32.10 -4.12
N HIS A 478 -10.11 32.00 -3.60
CA HIS A 478 -9.81 31.50 -2.25
C HIS A 478 -9.17 32.58 -1.33
N THR A 479 -9.16 33.84 -1.77
CA THR A 479 -8.59 34.98 -1.00
C THR A 479 -9.26 35.22 0.35
N HIS A 480 -10.47 34.70 0.56
CA HIS A 480 -11.24 34.85 1.80
C HIS A 480 -10.68 34.06 2.99
N ASP A 481 -9.86 33.04 2.74
CA ASP A 481 -9.35 32.12 3.77
C ASP A 481 -7.84 31.91 3.65
N GLY A 482 -7.09 33.00 3.43
CA GLY A 482 -5.64 32.95 3.26
C GLY A 482 -5.18 32.19 2.01
N GLY A 483 -6.09 31.81 1.11
CA GLY A 483 -5.85 31.02 -0.09
C GLY A 483 -6.07 29.51 0.07
N ALA A 484 -6.53 29.05 1.24
CA ALA A 484 -6.85 27.65 1.51
C ALA A 484 -7.73 27.06 0.40
N GLY A 485 -7.29 25.93 -0.16
CA GLY A 485 -7.90 25.31 -1.35
C GLY A 485 -7.10 25.53 -2.62
N SER A 486 -6.09 26.42 -2.63
CA SER A 486 -5.34 26.78 -3.83
C SER A 486 -3.87 27.18 -3.61
N ASN A 487 -3.28 26.92 -2.44
CA ASN A 487 -1.98 27.44 -1.99
C ASN A 487 -0.80 26.45 -2.07
N ASP A 488 -1.02 25.24 -2.57
CA ASP A 488 -0.02 24.15 -2.64
C ASP A 488 0.49 23.68 -1.27
N ASN A 489 -0.35 23.73 -0.23
CA ASN A 489 -0.01 23.26 1.12
C ASN A 489 -1.14 22.41 1.75
N ASP A 490 -0.94 21.97 2.99
CA ASP A 490 -1.84 21.09 3.75
C ASP A 490 -3.24 21.66 4.02
N THR A 491 -3.46 22.95 3.76
CA THR A 491 -4.77 23.62 3.88
C THR A 491 -5.66 23.49 2.63
N ASP A 492 -5.19 22.83 1.56
CA ASP A 492 -5.91 22.77 0.28
C ASP A 492 -7.06 21.76 0.20
N SER A 493 -7.19 20.87 1.19
CA SER A 493 -8.31 19.93 1.31
C SER A 493 -8.44 19.37 2.72
N ALA A 494 -9.51 18.63 2.98
CA ALA A 494 -9.62 17.77 4.15
C ALA A 494 -8.71 16.54 3.95
N TRP A 495 -8.60 15.69 4.97
CA TRP A 495 -7.94 14.40 4.81
C TRP A 495 -8.72 13.52 3.83
N VAL A 496 -8.05 13.04 2.78
CA VAL A 496 -8.63 12.25 1.69
C VAL A 496 -8.14 10.81 1.79
N ASP A 497 -9.09 9.87 1.81
CA ASP A 497 -8.79 8.43 1.87
C ASP A 497 -8.02 7.94 0.64
N VAL A 498 -7.15 6.94 0.83
CA VAL A 498 -6.37 6.35 -0.26
C VAL A 498 -6.75 4.89 -0.44
N LEU A 499 -7.30 4.55 -1.61
CA LEU A 499 -7.57 3.18 -2.01
C LEU A 499 -6.24 2.41 -2.10
N THR A 500 -6.18 1.30 -1.38
CA THR A 500 -5.04 0.38 -1.40
C THR A 500 -5.45 -0.95 -2.02
N PRO A 501 -4.55 -1.65 -2.73
CA PRO A 501 -4.89 -2.89 -3.42
C PRO A 501 -5.20 -4.06 -2.47
N TRP A 502 -4.77 -3.98 -1.20
CA TRP A 502 -5.04 -4.99 -0.19
C TRP A 502 -5.02 -4.33 1.20
N ALA A 503 -6.17 -4.32 1.89
CA ALA A 503 -6.32 -3.76 3.24
C ALA A 503 -7.06 -4.71 4.16
N GLY A 504 -6.54 -4.91 5.37
CA GLY A 504 -7.19 -5.63 6.45
C GLY A 504 -6.75 -5.09 7.82
N ALA A 505 -7.29 -5.67 8.89
CA ALA A 505 -6.99 -5.25 10.26
C ALA A 505 -5.53 -5.56 10.65
N GLY A 506 -4.61 -4.63 10.38
CA GLY A 506 -3.18 -4.75 10.68
C GLY A 506 -2.35 -5.49 9.63
N TYR A 507 -2.91 -5.83 8.47
CA TYR A 507 -2.20 -6.48 7.36
C TYR A 507 -2.64 -5.88 6.01
N GLY A 508 -1.81 -6.04 4.96
CA GLY A 508 -2.13 -5.55 3.62
C GLY A 508 -0.93 -4.93 2.91
N ALA A 509 -1.19 -4.14 1.88
CA ALA A 509 -0.22 -3.40 1.09
C ALA A 509 -0.39 -1.89 1.30
N ARG A 510 0.69 -1.20 1.67
CA ARG A 510 0.69 0.24 1.93
C ARG A 510 1.70 0.96 1.04
N PHE A 511 1.19 1.68 0.05
CA PHE A 511 1.97 2.54 -0.84
C PHE A 511 1.44 3.97 -0.77
N LEU A 512 1.96 4.74 0.18
CA LEU A 512 1.50 6.11 0.41
C LEU A 512 1.91 7.03 -0.75
N PRO A 513 0.98 7.84 -1.29
CA PRO A 513 1.31 8.89 -2.25
C PRO A 513 2.27 9.92 -1.63
N ARG A 514 3.24 10.39 -2.43
CA ARG A 514 4.22 11.41 -2.02
C ARG A 514 3.76 12.81 -2.40
N VAL A 515 4.18 13.81 -1.62
CA VAL A 515 3.95 15.22 -1.94
C VAL A 515 4.45 15.53 -3.35
N GLY A 516 3.61 16.20 -4.14
CA GLY A 516 3.86 16.52 -5.54
C GLY A 516 3.34 15.49 -6.54
N GLU A 517 3.02 14.25 -6.15
CA GLU A 517 2.42 13.23 -7.04
C GLU A 517 1.04 13.65 -7.58
N ILE A 518 0.65 13.16 -8.77
CA ILE A 518 -0.74 13.29 -9.26
C ILE A 518 -1.49 12.02 -8.92
N VAL A 519 -2.62 12.24 -8.27
CA VAL A 519 -3.59 11.21 -7.90
C VAL A 519 -4.89 11.41 -8.68
N VAL A 520 -5.59 10.31 -8.87
CA VAL A 520 -6.97 10.31 -9.38
C VAL A 520 -7.90 10.27 -8.19
N ILE A 521 -8.78 11.25 -8.12
CA ILE A 521 -9.84 11.37 -7.12
C ILE A 521 -11.13 10.85 -7.73
N ASP A 522 -11.81 9.98 -7.02
CA ASP A 522 -13.22 9.63 -7.23
C ASP A 522 -14.01 9.97 -5.96
N PHE A 523 -15.33 9.78 -5.98
CA PHE A 523 -16.23 10.34 -4.98
C PHE A 523 -17.22 9.31 -4.45
N PHE A 524 -17.26 9.10 -3.13
CA PHE A 524 -18.19 8.14 -2.53
C PHE A 524 -19.64 8.53 -2.81
N ASP A 525 -20.44 7.57 -3.30
CA ASP A 525 -21.83 7.75 -3.76
C ASP A 525 -22.01 8.91 -4.77
N GLY A 526 -20.95 9.26 -5.51
CA GLY A 526 -20.95 10.40 -6.42
C GLY A 526 -21.13 11.75 -5.72
N ASN A 527 -20.76 11.87 -4.44
CA ASN A 527 -20.80 13.14 -3.71
C ASN A 527 -19.45 13.87 -3.79
N VAL A 528 -19.45 15.03 -4.45
CA VAL A 528 -18.26 15.89 -4.61
C VAL A 528 -17.59 16.29 -3.28
N ASP A 529 -18.32 16.26 -2.17
CA ASP A 529 -17.82 16.57 -0.83
C ASP A 529 -17.18 15.35 -0.14
N ARG A 530 -17.13 14.18 -0.80
CA ARG A 530 -16.54 12.93 -0.29
C ARG A 530 -15.50 12.34 -1.25
N PRO A 531 -14.39 13.06 -1.49
CA PRO A 531 -13.32 12.57 -2.34
C PRO A 531 -12.56 11.41 -1.70
N PHE A 532 -12.08 10.49 -2.53
CA PHE A 532 -11.07 9.49 -2.18
C PHE A 532 -10.13 9.26 -3.37
N VAL A 533 -8.88 8.89 -3.09
CA VAL A 533 -7.86 8.59 -4.10
C VAL A 533 -8.04 7.16 -4.58
N VAL A 534 -8.24 6.96 -5.88
CA VAL A 534 -8.32 5.63 -6.51
C VAL A 534 -6.94 5.09 -6.86
N GLY A 535 -5.99 5.97 -7.17
CA GLY A 535 -4.65 5.59 -7.60
C GLY A 535 -3.86 6.77 -8.14
N ARG A 536 -2.77 6.44 -8.84
CA ARG A 536 -1.82 7.39 -9.42
C ARG A 536 -1.71 7.18 -10.92
N ILE A 537 -1.49 8.26 -11.66
CA ILE A 537 -1.25 8.20 -13.11
C ILE A 537 0.12 8.82 -13.39
N HIS A 538 0.91 8.16 -14.23
CA HIS A 538 2.13 8.72 -14.81
C HIS A 538 1.75 9.63 -15.99
N GLU A 539 2.06 10.93 -15.89
CA GLU A 539 1.77 11.95 -16.89
C GLU A 539 2.95 12.93 -17.04
N ALA A 540 3.21 13.35 -18.29
CA ALA A 540 4.26 14.30 -18.67
C ALA A 540 5.68 13.90 -18.21
N GLU A 541 6.34 14.75 -17.40
CA GLU A 541 7.70 14.54 -16.90
C GLU A 541 7.81 13.38 -15.88
N ARG A 542 6.68 12.82 -15.43
CA ARG A 542 6.66 11.60 -14.62
C ARG A 542 6.77 10.40 -15.53
N HIS A 543 7.96 9.82 -15.57
CA HIS A 543 8.18 8.58 -16.27
C HIS A 543 7.47 7.41 -15.56
N PRO A 544 6.97 6.42 -16.31
CA PRO A 544 6.60 5.12 -15.76
C PRO A 544 7.77 4.48 -15.00
N THR A 545 7.47 3.52 -14.13
CA THR A 545 8.49 2.81 -13.35
C THR A 545 9.68 2.35 -14.20
N GLN A 546 10.89 2.82 -13.86
CA GLN A 546 12.13 2.46 -14.53
C GLN A 546 12.87 1.40 -13.72
N PHE A 547 12.84 0.14 -14.16
CA PHE A 547 13.51 -0.96 -13.44
C PHE A 547 15.04 -0.98 -13.62
N ASP A 548 15.56 -0.26 -14.62
CA ASP A 548 17.00 -0.08 -14.88
C ASP A 548 17.28 1.41 -15.13
N GLN A 549 18.41 1.93 -14.65
CA GLN A 549 18.77 3.35 -14.81
C GLN A 549 18.90 3.81 -16.27
N LYS A 550 19.16 2.88 -17.20
CA LYS A 550 19.27 3.16 -18.63
C LYS A 550 17.99 2.83 -19.42
N GLY A 551 17.13 1.99 -18.85
CA GLY A 551 15.99 1.42 -19.55
C GLY A 551 14.76 2.33 -19.48
N GLN A 552 14.08 2.52 -20.61
CA GLN A 552 12.83 3.28 -20.69
C GLN A 552 11.78 2.52 -21.51
N LEU A 553 10.52 2.91 -21.38
CA LEU A 553 9.48 2.44 -22.29
C LEU A 553 9.61 3.17 -23.64
N PRO A 554 9.32 2.50 -24.78
CA PRO A 554 8.74 1.16 -24.91
C PRO A 554 9.75 -0.01 -24.94
N ASP A 555 11.06 0.25 -24.86
CA ASP A 555 12.09 -0.79 -25.02
C ASP A 555 12.04 -1.86 -23.91
N THR A 556 11.67 -1.44 -22.70
CA THR A 556 11.55 -2.30 -21.50
C THR A 556 10.13 -2.83 -21.23
N LYS A 557 9.23 -2.82 -22.23
CA LYS A 557 7.80 -3.22 -22.07
C LYS A 557 7.54 -4.65 -21.56
N LYS A 558 8.57 -5.49 -21.54
CA LYS A 558 8.53 -6.88 -21.04
C LYS A 558 8.98 -7.00 -19.58
N LEU A 559 9.34 -5.88 -18.95
CA LEU A 559 9.67 -5.80 -17.52
C LEU A 559 8.43 -5.43 -16.71
N SER A 560 8.24 -6.07 -15.57
CA SER A 560 7.17 -5.77 -14.62
C SER A 560 7.65 -5.88 -13.16
N GLY A 561 6.91 -5.35 -12.19
CA GLY A 561 7.25 -5.43 -10.77
C GLY A 561 7.01 -4.17 -9.97
N ILE A 562 7.74 -4.01 -8.87
CA ILE A 562 7.62 -2.89 -7.92
C ILE A 562 9.01 -2.29 -7.69
N ARG A 563 9.14 -0.97 -7.82
CA ARG A 563 10.33 -0.22 -7.44
C ARG A 563 9.94 0.91 -6.49
N SER A 564 10.65 0.99 -5.37
CA SER A 564 10.53 2.08 -4.40
C SER A 564 11.63 3.12 -4.61
N GLU A 565 11.57 4.23 -3.89
CA GLU A 565 12.65 5.20 -3.80
C GLU A 565 12.89 5.48 -2.31
N GLU A 566 14.14 5.66 -1.93
CA GLU A 566 14.52 6.04 -0.57
C GLU A 566 13.89 7.40 -0.22
N VAL A 567 13.39 7.54 1.01
CA VAL A 567 12.86 8.82 1.49
C VAL A 567 14.04 9.73 1.80
N ASP A 568 14.03 10.93 1.24
CA ASP A 568 15.09 11.94 1.38
C ASP A 568 16.49 11.46 0.95
N GLY A 569 16.54 10.47 0.07
CA GLY A 569 17.76 9.84 -0.44
C GLY A 569 17.71 9.56 -1.94
N LYS A 570 18.57 8.66 -2.41
CA LYS A 570 18.65 8.26 -3.84
C LYS A 570 18.64 6.74 -4.03
N GLY A 571 18.61 5.98 -2.94
CA GLY A 571 18.48 4.53 -2.98
C GLY A 571 17.10 4.08 -3.47
N PHE A 572 16.98 2.79 -3.69
CA PHE A 572 15.73 2.10 -4.02
C PHE A 572 15.78 0.64 -3.56
N ASN A 573 14.59 0.06 -3.39
CA ASN A 573 14.39 -1.40 -3.39
C ASN A 573 13.50 -1.78 -4.58
N GLN A 574 13.75 -2.94 -5.16
CA GLN A 574 13.12 -3.39 -6.40
C GLN A 574 12.81 -4.88 -6.37
N LEU A 575 11.59 -5.24 -6.76
CA LEU A 575 11.21 -6.57 -7.22
C LEU A 575 10.89 -6.46 -8.71
N ARG A 576 11.62 -7.17 -9.56
CA ARG A 576 11.51 -7.09 -11.02
C ARG A 576 11.33 -8.48 -11.63
N PHE A 577 10.45 -8.60 -12.61
CA PHE A 577 10.27 -9.77 -13.46
C PHE A 577 10.58 -9.37 -14.90
N ASP A 578 11.29 -10.23 -15.62
CA ASP A 578 11.58 -10.08 -17.04
C ASP A 578 10.94 -11.24 -17.81
N ASP A 579 9.93 -10.93 -18.63
CA ASP A 579 9.19 -11.91 -19.44
C ASP A 579 9.72 -12.01 -20.87
N THR A 580 10.96 -11.56 -21.10
CA THR A 580 11.61 -11.68 -22.40
C THR A 580 11.86 -13.15 -22.73
N THR A 581 11.30 -13.60 -23.87
CA THR A 581 11.53 -14.95 -24.39
C THR A 581 13.02 -15.24 -24.49
N GLY A 582 13.47 -16.33 -23.85
CA GLY A 582 14.90 -16.69 -23.79
C GLY A 582 15.72 -15.95 -22.71
N GLN A 583 15.14 -14.98 -22.02
CA GLN A 583 15.79 -14.21 -20.94
C GLN A 583 14.89 -14.09 -19.69
N ILE A 584 14.06 -15.10 -19.44
CA ILE A 584 13.13 -15.08 -18.29
C ILE A 584 13.89 -15.00 -16.97
N SER A 585 13.59 -14.00 -16.14
CA SER A 585 14.30 -13.79 -14.88
C SER A 585 13.46 -13.06 -13.82
N ALA A 586 13.86 -13.20 -12.56
CA ALA A 586 13.33 -12.45 -11.44
C ALA A 586 14.45 -11.89 -10.57
N GLN A 587 14.28 -10.67 -10.06
CA GLN A 587 15.25 -9.97 -9.23
C GLN A 587 14.59 -9.36 -8.00
N LEU A 588 15.17 -9.59 -6.82
CA LEU A 588 14.93 -8.80 -5.62
C LEU A 588 16.22 -8.05 -5.27
N GLN A 589 16.18 -6.72 -5.28
CA GLN A 589 17.35 -5.87 -5.11
C GLN A 589 17.10 -4.78 -4.06
N SER A 590 18.11 -4.54 -3.22
CA SER A 590 18.30 -3.28 -2.51
C SER A 590 19.52 -2.58 -3.08
N SER A 591 19.39 -1.30 -3.40
CA SER A 591 20.53 -0.46 -3.79
C SER A 591 21.59 -0.36 -2.67
N HIS A 592 21.20 -0.59 -1.41
CA HIS A 592 22.12 -0.61 -0.28
C HIS A 592 23.11 -1.78 -0.43
N ALA A 593 24.39 -1.43 -0.56
CA ALA A 593 25.49 -2.37 -0.78
C ALA A 593 25.30 -3.31 -2.00
N ALA A 594 24.53 -2.85 -3.01
CA ALA A 594 24.20 -3.63 -4.20
C ALA A 594 23.69 -5.05 -3.89
N SER A 595 22.90 -5.19 -2.82
CA SER A 595 22.44 -6.48 -2.30
C SER A 595 21.28 -7.00 -3.15
N GLN A 596 21.45 -8.15 -3.78
CA GLN A 596 20.46 -8.70 -4.73
C GLN A 596 20.41 -10.23 -4.73
N LEU A 597 19.19 -10.75 -4.94
CA LEU A 597 18.91 -12.10 -5.38
C LEU A 597 18.43 -12.03 -6.82
N ASN A 598 19.18 -12.65 -7.74
CA ASN A 598 18.79 -12.79 -9.14
C ASN A 598 18.52 -14.27 -9.45
N LEU A 599 17.47 -14.56 -10.20
CA LEU A 599 17.01 -15.91 -10.54
C LEU A 599 16.75 -16.01 -12.05
N GLY A 600 17.05 -17.17 -12.64
CA GLY A 600 16.77 -17.47 -14.05
C GLY A 600 17.94 -17.08 -14.96
N ASN A 601 17.63 -16.42 -16.08
CA ASN A 601 18.63 -15.92 -17.02
C ASN A 601 19.20 -14.58 -16.51
N LEU A 602 20.42 -14.63 -15.97
CA LEU A 602 21.11 -13.46 -15.44
C LEU A 602 21.58 -12.62 -16.62
N SER A 603 21.16 -11.36 -16.70
CA SER A 603 21.52 -10.46 -17.80
C SER A 603 22.06 -9.13 -17.29
N HIS A 604 22.72 -8.36 -18.17
CA HIS A 604 23.05 -6.97 -17.87
C HIS A 604 21.79 -6.07 -17.84
N PRO A 605 21.85 -4.89 -17.19
CA PRO A 605 20.75 -3.91 -17.23
C PRO A 605 20.32 -3.60 -18.67
N LYS A 606 19.01 -3.57 -18.92
CA LYS A 606 18.46 -3.42 -20.27
C LYS A 606 18.36 -1.95 -20.67
N ASP A 607 19.02 -1.58 -21.75
CA ASP A 607 18.79 -0.32 -22.50
C ASP A 607 18.03 -0.56 -23.82
N LYS A 608 17.86 -1.82 -24.23
CA LYS A 608 17.15 -2.31 -25.41
C LYS A 608 16.33 -3.57 -25.05
N ALA A 609 15.57 -4.11 -26.02
CA ALA A 609 14.68 -5.26 -25.78
C ALA A 609 15.39 -6.53 -25.26
N GLU A 610 16.66 -6.71 -25.62
CA GLU A 610 17.53 -7.80 -25.19
C GLU A 610 18.86 -7.20 -24.70
N SER A 611 19.50 -7.88 -23.75
CA SER A 611 20.83 -7.55 -23.24
C SER A 611 21.73 -8.79 -23.23
N ASP A 612 23.04 -8.58 -23.19
CA ASP A 612 23.99 -9.68 -23.07
C ASP A 612 23.77 -10.49 -21.77
N GLY A 613 23.89 -11.81 -21.88
CA GLY A 613 23.71 -12.76 -20.79
C GLY A 613 24.98 -12.90 -19.92
N ARG A 614 24.78 -13.01 -18.60
CA ARG A 614 25.79 -13.27 -17.57
C ARG A 614 25.80 -14.73 -17.07
N GLY A 615 24.83 -15.53 -17.50
CA GLY A 615 24.67 -16.96 -17.20
C GLY A 615 23.29 -17.32 -16.65
N GLU A 616 23.10 -18.57 -16.24
CA GLU A 616 21.81 -19.09 -15.80
C GLU A 616 21.89 -19.70 -14.40
N GLY A 617 20.83 -19.57 -13.61
CA GLY A 617 20.72 -20.16 -12.27
C GLY A 617 20.25 -19.15 -11.24
N PHE A 618 21.01 -18.98 -10.16
CA PHE A 618 20.76 -17.95 -9.16
C PHE A 618 22.06 -17.26 -8.76
N GLU A 619 21.99 -15.96 -8.49
CA GLU A 619 23.08 -15.16 -7.93
C GLU A 619 22.57 -14.52 -6.64
N LEU A 620 23.25 -14.79 -5.52
CA LEU A 620 23.11 -13.97 -4.31
C LEU A 620 24.36 -13.10 -4.22
N ARG A 621 24.18 -11.80 -4.40
CA ARG A 621 25.28 -10.81 -4.39
C ARG A 621 25.04 -9.81 -3.28
N THR A 622 26.10 -9.47 -2.57
CA THR A 622 26.15 -8.29 -1.68
C THR A 622 27.61 -7.85 -1.60
N ASP A 623 27.85 -6.55 -1.44
CA ASP A 623 29.18 -6.04 -1.14
C ASP A 623 29.53 -6.21 0.38
N GLN A 624 28.76 -7.04 1.12
CA GLN A 624 28.88 -7.36 2.55
C GLN A 624 28.91 -8.90 2.79
N TRP A 625 28.48 -9.42 3.96
CA TRP A 625 28.52 -10.87 4.31
C TRP A 625 27.33 -11.69 3.76
N GLY A 626 27.53 -12.97 3.39
CA GLY A 626 26.47 -13.88 2.90
C GLY A 626 26.82 -15.38 2.94
N ALA A 627 25.84 -16.28 2.69
CA ALA A 627 26.02 -17.74 2.63
C ALA A 627 25.25 -18.36 1.45
N VAL A 628 25.81 -19.37 0.78
CA VAL A 628 25.32 -19.89 -0.52
C VAL A 628 25.50 -21.42 -0.65
N ARG A 629 24.58 -22.13 -1.34
CA ARG A 629 24.63 -23.59 -1.62
C ARG A 629 24.19 -23.88 -3.07
N ALA A 630 24.90 -24.73 -3.82
CA ALA A 630 24.60 -25.02 -5.24
C ALA A 630 24.89 -26.48 -5.65
N GLY A 631 24.07 -27.06 -6.54
CA GLY A 631 24.11 -28.49 -6.93
C GLY A 631 25.04 -28.85 -8.11
N SER A 632 25.36 -27.88 -8.96
CA SER A 632 26.27 -28.06 -10.13
C SER A 632 27.65 -27.44 -9.91
N GLY A 633 27.93 -26.97 -8.70
CA GLY A 633 29.18 -26.34 -8.28
C GLY A 633 28.98 -24.98 -7.60
N LEU A 634 29.89 -24.59 -6.72
CA LEU A 634 29.83 -23.39 -5.88
C LEU A 634 31.20 -22.69 -5.83
N LEU A 635 31.26 -21.44 -6.31
CA LEU A 635 32.40 -20.54 -6.10
C LEU A 635 32.12 -19.62 -4.90
N VAL A 636 32.91 -19.72 -3.85
CA VAL A 636 32.89 -18.76 -2.73
C VAL A 636 34.19 -17.97 -2.76
N SER A 637 34.07 -16.70 -3.14
CA SER A 637 35.20 -15.82 -3.45
C SER A 637 34.99 -14.44 -2.82
N THR A 638 36.07 -13.83 -2.33
CA THR A 638 36.09 -12.43 -1.90
C THR A 638 36.84 -11.53 -2.90
N HIS A 639 37.05 -11.98 -4.13
CA HIS A 639 37.64 -11.16 -5.19
C HIS A 639 36.61 -10.11 -5.65
N LYS A 640 37.05 -8.84 -5.76
CA LYS A 640 36.18 -7.73 -6.18
C LYS A 640 35.99 -7.78 -7.70
N GLN A 641 34.75 -7.66 -8.17
CA GLN A 641 34.43 -7.51 -9.59
C GLN A 641 33.83 -6.12 -9.86
N ASP A 642 34.67 -5.20 -10.32
CA ASP A 642 34.26 -3.83 -10.63
C ASP A 642 33.21 -3.83 -11.76
N GLN A 643 32.11 -3.10 -11.54
CA GLN A 643 31.01 -2.91 -12.50
C GLN A 643 30.35 -4.19 -13.04
N ALA A 644 30.55 -5.35 -12.39
CA ALA A 644 30.02 -6.63 -12.85
C ALA A 644 30.39 -6.97 -14.31
N GLN A 645 31.61 -6.62 -14.75
CA GLN A 645 32.02 -6.83 -16.15
C GLN A 645 32.18 -8.29 -16.56
N GLY A 646 32.33 -9.22 -15.61
CA GLY A 646 32.42 -10.65 -15.91
C GLY A 646 31.15 -11.43 -15.57
N VAL A 647 31.17 -12.71 -15.93
CA VAL A 647 30.09 -13.67 -15.71
C VAL A 647 30.06 -14.17 -14.26
N HIS A 648 28.92 -14.70 -13.83
CA HIS A 648 28.71 -15.06 -12.41
C HIS A 648 29.58 -16.22 -11.88
N LEU A 649 30.17 -17.05 -12.77
CA LEU A 649 31.11 -18.13 -12.45
C LEU A 649 32.55 -17.86 -12.90
N ASP A 650 32.95 -16.60 -13.08
CA ASP A 650 34.34 -16.27 -13.39
C ASP A 650 35.28 -16.71 -12.25
N ALA A 651 36.09 -17.73 -12.53
CA ALA A 651 37.02 -18.33 -11.58
C ALA A 651 38.49 -18.10 -11.99
N ASN A 652 38.77 -17.12 -12.87
CA ASN A 652 40.11 -16.90 -13.39
C ASN A 652 41.13 -16.55 -12.29
N GLU A 653 40.79 -15.71 -11.32
CA GLU A 653 41.71 -15.42 -10.21
C GLU A 653 41.97 -16.64 -9.34
N ALA A 654 40.93 -17.43 -9.05
CA ALA A 654 41.03 -18.68 -8.30
C ALA A 654 41.95 -19.68 -9.02
N LYS A 655 41.77 -19.80 -10.33
CA LYS A 655 42.58 -20.65 -11.21
C LYS A 655 44.06 -20.25 -11.17
N GLN A 656 44.37 -18.96 -11.33
CA GLN A 656 45.76 -18.47 -11.27
C GLN A 656 46.43 -18.75 -9.93
N GLN A 657 45.71 -18.62 -8.81
CA GLN A 657 46.24 -18.91 -7.48
C GLN A 657 46.55 -20.41 -7.30
N ILE A 658 45.68 -21.29 -7.80
CA ILE A 658 45.88 -22.75 -7.77
C ILE A 658 47.04 -23.15 -8.71
N GLU A 659 47.14 -22.54 -9.89
CA GLU A 659 48.27 -22.72 -10.83
C GLU A 659 49.61 -22.32 -10.20
N GLY A 660 49.65 -21.21 -9.45
CA GLY A 660 50.84 -20.80 -8.67
C GLY A 660 51.26 -21.86 -7.65
N GLY A 661 50.30 -22.44 -6.92
CA GLY A 661 50.54 -23.53 -5.99
C GLY A 661 51.09 -24.80 -6.67
N LEU A 662 50.53 -25.16 -7.83
CA LEU A 662 51.00 -26.29 -8.64
C LEU A 662 52.47 -26.10 -9.07
N ASN A 663 52.85 -24.91 -9.52
CA ASN A 663 54.23 -24.62 -9.93
C ASN A 663 55.23 -24.77 -8.77
N ASN A 664 54.86 -24.32 -7.56
CA ASN A 664 55.69 -24.48 -6.37
C ASN A 664 55.85 -25.96 -5.98
N ALA A 665 54.76 -26.73 -5.98
CA ALA A 665 54.80 -28.16 -5.69
C ALA A 665 55.64 -28.94 -6.71
N LYS A 666 55.56 -28.56 -7.99
CA LYS A 666 56.35 -29.16 -9.07
C LYS A 666 57.85 -28.93 -8.87
N ALA A 667 58.27 -27.71 -8.53
CA ALA A 667 59.68 -27.40 -8.27
C ALA A 667 60.25 -28.24 -7.11
N LEU A 668 59.50 -28.41 -6.02
CA LEU A 668 59.91 -29.27 -4.90
C LEU A 668 59.96 -30.76 -5.28
N SER A 669 58.99 -31.24 -6.06
CA SER A 669 58.95 -32.62 -6.56
C SER A 669 60.13 -32.95 -7.49
N GLU A 670 60.55 -32.00 -8.34
CA GLU A 670 61.73 -32.17 -9.19
C GLU A 670 63.02 -32.27 -8.37
N VAL A 671 63.15 -31.47 -7.30
CA VAL A 671 64.29 -31.59 -6.36
C VAL A 671 64.29 -32.94 -5.66
N ALA A 672 63.12 -33.40 -5.19
CA ALA A 672 62.96 -34.72 -4.58
C ALA A 672 63.39 -35.85 -5.54
N LYS A 673 62.91 -35.81 -6.79
CA LYS A 673 63.29 -36.78 -7.84
C LYS A 673 64.79 -36.79 -8.12
N ASN A 674 65.43 -35.61 -8.20
CA ASN A 674 66.88 -35.50 -8.43
C ASN A 674 67.71 -36.02 -7.25
N GLN A 675 67.17 -36.02 -6.03
CA GLN A 675 67.80 -36.59 -4.83
C GLN A 675 67.45 -38.07 -4.62
N GLN A 676 66.87 -38.74 -5.63
CA GLN A 676 66.46 -40.15 -5.59
C GLN A 676 65.48 -40.47 -4.45
N THR A 677 64.61 -39.52 -4.08
CA THR A 677 63.49 -39.73 -3.14
C THR A 677 62.13 -39.65 -3.86
N ASP A 678 61.05 -39.94 -3.15
CA ASP A 678 59.69 -39.97 -3.69
C ASP A 678 59.22 -38.61 -4.26
N PRO A 679 58.86 -38.52 -5.56
CA PRO A 679 58.21 -37.34 -6.12
C PRO A 679 56.73 -37.25 -5.67
N LEU A 680 56.15 -36.05 -5.76
CA LEU A 680 54.73 -35.84 -5.51
C LEU A 680 53.86 -36.37 -6.66
N GLU A 681 53.07 -37.40 -6.40
CA GLU A 681 52.15 -38.03 -7.37
C GLU A 681 50.90 -37.16 -7.69
N VAL A 682 50.58 -36.21 -6.81
CA VAL A 682 49.38 -35.34 -6.92
C VAL A 682 49.42 -34.32 -8.07
N LEU A 683 50.57 -34.14 -8.73
CA LEU A 683 50.76 -33.07 -9.72
C LEU A 683 49.84 -33.21 -10.95
N GLU A 684 49.62 -34.43 -11.44
CA GLU A 684 48.70 -34.67 -12.57
C GLU A 684 47.24 -34.46 -12.16
N ASN A 685 46.85 -34.89 -10.96
CA ASN A 685 45.48 -34.71 -10.46
C ASN A 685 45.14 -33.22 -10.26
N LEU A 686 46.08 -32.42 -9.75
CA LEU A 686 45.90 -30.96 -9.62
C LEU A 686 45.77 -30.28 -11.00
N LYS A 687 46.54 -30.74 -11.98
CA LYS A 687 46.43 -30.25 -13.36
C LYS A 687 45.07 -30.58 -13.98
N THR A 688 44.60 -31.82 -13.83
CA THR A 688 43.24 -32.21 -14.26
C THR A 688 42.18 -31.40 -13.53
N PHE A 689 42.31 -31.17 -12.22
CA PHE A 689 41.37 -30.34 -11.46
C PHE A 689 41.27 -28.92 -12.04
N ILE A 690 42.40 -28.26 -12.33
CA ILE A 690 42.46 -26.93 -12.97
C ILE A 690 41.73 -26.92 -14.32
N GLU A 691 41.82 -27.99 -15.11
CA GLU A 691 41.14 -28.13 -16.40
C GLU A 691 39.61 -28.25 -16.27
N GLN A 692 39.09 -28.63 -15.10
CA GLN A 692 37.66 -28.76 -14.82
C GLN A 692 37.00 -27.49 -14.26
N ILE A 693 37.79 -26.48 -13.86
CA ILE A 693 37.32 -25.22 -13.26
C ILE A 693 36.54 -24.33 -14.25
N GLU A 694 36.74 -24.47 -15.56
CA GLU A 694 36.04 -23.62 -16.53
C GLU A 694 35.87 -24.32 -17.88
N GLU A 695 34.66 -24.29 -18.42
CA GLU A 695 34.36 -24.57 -19.83
C GLU A 695 34.50 -23.27 -20.64
N LYS A 696 35.46 -23.23 -21.59
CA LYS A 696 35.63 -22.11 -22.52
C LYS A 696 34.91 -22.39 -23.82
N ASP A 697 33.60 -22.25 -23.82
CA ASP A 697 32.77 -22.21 -25.02
C ASP A 697 32.42 -20.73 -25.31
N GLN A 698 32.71 -20.23 -26.51
CA GLN A 698 32.49 -18.81 -26.85
C GLN A 698 31.01 -18.44 -26.93
N ASP A 699 30.12 -19.44 -27.09
CA ASP A 699 28.68 -19.24 -27.23
C ASP A 699 27.88 -19.55 -25.96
N LYS A 700 28.55 -19.88 -24.83
CA LYS A 700 27.91 -20.18 -23.54
C LYS A 700 28.54 -19.39 -22.39
N ALA A 701 27.76 -19.14 -21.34
CA ALA A 701 28.29 -18.57 -20.10
C ALA A 701 29.26 -19.55 -19.42
N ALA A 702 30.26 -19.02 -18.71
CA ALA A 702 31.21 -19.85 -17.98
C ALA A 702 30.47 -20.80 -17.03
N ALA A 703 30.82 -22.08 -17.09
CA ALA A 703 30.29 -23.13 -16.23
C ALA A 703 31.44 -24.04 -15.76
N PHE A 704 31.27 -24.67 -14.60
CA PHE A 704 32.15 -25.76 -14.16
C PHE A 704 31.86 -27.00 -15.00
N LYS A 705 32.90 -27.71 -15.44
CA LYS A 705 32.74 -28.97 -16.18
C LYS A 705 32.23 -30.13 -15.32
N GLN A 706 32.31 -29.99 -14.00
CA GLN A 706 31.82 -30.94 -13.00
C GLN A 706 31.39 -30.21 -11.72
N ALA A 707 30.69 -30.88 -10.80
CA ALA A 707 30.30 -30.30 -9.53
C ALA A 707 31.53 -30.04 -8.64
N LEU A 708 31.98 -28.78 -8.59
CA LEU A 708 33.16 -28.33 -7.84
C LEU A 708 32.78 -27.32 -6.75
N MET A 709 33.46 -27.35 -5.61
CA MET A 709 33.46 -26.26 -4.64
C MET A 709 34.86 -25.66 -4.55
N ILE A 710 34.96 -24.34 -4.71
CA ILE A 710 36.23 -23.60 -4.58
C ILE A 710 36.08 -22.54 -3.50
N LEU A 711 36.94 -22.62 -2.47
CA LEU A 711 37.10 -21.62 -1.41
C LEU A 711 38.38 -20.83 -1.70
N THR A 712 38.28 -19.56 -2.05
CA THR A 712 39.45 -18.72 -2.35
C THR A 712 39.35 -17.31 -1.77
N ALA A 713 40.48 -16.75 -1.35
CA ALA A 713 40.59 -15.39 -0.86
C ALA A 713 41.98 -14.83 -1.15
N PRO A 714 42.12 -13.51 -1.45
CA PRO A 714 43.41 -12.89 -1.71
C PRO A 714 44.29 -12.74 -0.45
N ASN A 715 43.68 -12.76 0.75
CA ASN A 715 44.39 -12.56 2.02
C ASN A 715 44.49 -13.84 2.88
N SER A 716 43.38 -14.32 3.46
CA SER A 716 43.39 -15.47 4.39
C SER A 716 42.07 -16.24 4.43
N ILE A 717 42.13 -17.54 4.69
CA ILE A 717 41.00 -18.43 4.98
C ILE A 717 41.25 -19.08 6.35
N ALA A 718 40.27 -19.10 7.25
CA ALA A 718 40.37 -19.70 8.60
C ALA A 718 39.35 -20.84 8.80
N LEU A 719 39.79 -21.95 9.39
CA LEU A 719 38.97 -23.11 9.80
C LEU A 719 39.17 -23.36 11.30
N ALA A 720 38.10 -23.28 12.11
CA ALA A 720 38.18 -23.45 13.58
C ALA A 720 36.91 -24.15 14.13
N SER A 721 37.07 -24.99 15.16
CA SER A 721 36.00 -25.70 15.87
C SER A 721 36.32 -25.75 17.37
N ASN A 722 35.30 -25.79 18.24
CA ASN A 722 35.48 -26.03 19.68
C ASN A 722 35.66 -27.52 20.02
N GLU A 723 35.23 -28.40 19.12
CA GLU A 723 35.37 -29.84 19.22
C GLU A 723 36.30 -30.31 18.09
N ASP A 724 35.81 -31.14 17.18
CA ASP A 724 36.61 -31.79 16.15
C ASP A 724 36.56 -31.05 14.80
N ILE A 725 37.64 -31.19 14.02
CA ILE A 725 37.69 -30.88 12.58
C ILE A 725 38.03 -32.19 11.86
N HIS A 726 37.13 -32.68 11.01
CA HIS A 726 37.35 -33.89 10.19
C HIS A 726 37.65 -33.51 8.75
N LEU A 727 38.84 -33.88 8.26
CA LEU A 727 39.22 -33.77 6.85
C LEU A 727 39.40 -35.19 6.30
N SER A 728 38.58 -35.59 5.33
CA SER A 728 38.60 -36.93 4.73
C SER A 728 38.40 -36.86 3.22
N ALA A 729 39.10 -37.72 2.49
CA ALA A 729 38.96 -37.89 1.05
C ALA A 729 39.22 -39.36 0.68
N ASP A 730 38.35 -39.94 -0.16
CA ASP A 730 38.48 -41.34 -0.60
C ASP A 730 39.69 -41.54 -1.54
N ALA A 731 40.10 -40.48 -2.24
CA ALA A 731 41.24 -40.49 -3.15
C ALA A 731 42.50 -39.87 -2.52
N GLN A 732 42.50 -38.54 -2.28
CA GLN A 732 43.71 -37.82 -1.84
C GLN A 732 43.38 -36.56 -1.02
N LEU A 733 44.20 -36.27 -0.02
CA LEU A 733 44.25 -34.98 0.69
C LEU A 733 45.63 -34.34 0.44
N SER A 734 45.66 -33.09 -0.05
CA SER A 734 46.92 -32.38 -0.34
C SER A 734 46.97 -31.04 0.37
N GLN A 735 48.06 -30.79 1.10
CA GLN A 735 48.32 -29.55 1.81
C GLN A 735 49.65 -28.97 1.33
N THR A 736 49.60 -27.77 0.76
CA THR A 736 50.78 -27.09 0.19
C THR A 736 50.76 -25.62 0.61
N ALA A 737 51.90 -25.09 1.02
CA ALA A 737 52.09 -23.67 1.31
C ALA A 737 53.36 -23.17 0.63
N GLY A 738 53.36 -21.91 0.17
CA GLY A 738 54.53 -21.29 -0.44
C GLY A 738 55.64 -20.93 0.56
N ASP A 739 55.29 -20.71 1.83
CA ASP A 739 56.23 -20.40 2.92
C ASP A 739 56.38 -21.58 3.89
N SER A 740 55.39 -21.82 4.76
CA SER A 740 55.46 -22.83 5.82
C SER A 740 54.13 -23.54 6.09
N ILE A 741 54.21 -24.82 6.49
CA ILE A 741 53.10 -25.59 7.07
C ILE A 741 53.45 -25.87 8.54
N ASN A 742 52.57 -25.48 9.47
CA ASN A 742 52.78 -25.68 10.90
C ASN A 742 51.76 -26.69 11.45
N LEU A 743 52.24 -27.85 11.93
CA LEU A 743 51.43 -28.87 12.61
C LEU A 743 51.76 -28.84 14.11
N THR A 744 50.78 -28.61 14.98
CA THR A 744 50.99 -28.50 16.43
C THR A 744 49.80 -29.09 17.20
N THR A 745 50.07 -29.80 18.28
CA THR A 745 49.07 -30.44 19.16
C THR A 745 49.59 -30.47 20.60
N GLN A 746 48.68 -30.41 21.58
CA GLN A 746 49.07 -30.48 22.99
C GLN A 746 49.26 -31.92 23.48
N LYS A 747 48.63 -32.90 22.83
CA LYS A 747 48.67 -34.31 23.27
C LYS A 747 49.53 -35.14 22.31
N ASN A 748 48.93 -35.62 21.22
CA ASN A 748 49.55 -36.60 20.35
C ASN A 748 49.43 -36.16 18.89
N LEU A 749 50.52 -36.32 18.12
CA LEU A 749 50.52 -36.34 16.67
C LEU A 749 50.72 -37.79 16.24
N ILE A 750 49.71 -38.39 15.60
CA ILE A 750 49.74 -39.79 15.16
C ILE A 750 49.69 -39.81 13.63
N ALA A 751 50.66 -40.47 12.99
CA ALA A 751 50.73 -40.64 11.55
C ALA A 751 50.86 -42.12 11.20
N HIS A 752 49.94 -42.64 10.38
CA HIS A 752 49.93 -44.01 9.90
C HIS A 752 49.81 -44.02 8.38
N ALA A 753 50.56 -44.91 7.71
CA ALA A 753 50.42 -45.17 6.29
C ALA A 753 50.54 -46.68 6.05
N GLN A 754 49.71 -47.24 5.17
CA GLN A 754 49.77 -48.66 4.81
C GLN A 754 51.00 -48.96 3.94
N ASN A 755 51.35 -48.06 3.03
CA ASN A 755 52.45 -48.27 2.09
C ASN A 755 53.76 -47.62 2.59
N LYS A 756 53.82 -46.28 2.68
CA LYS A 756 55.05 -45.58 3.12
C LYS A 756 54.77 -44.22 3.78
N ILE A 757 55.68 -43.81 4.67
CA ILE A 757 55.83 -42.42 5.15
C ILE A 757 57.15 -41.89 4.59
N SER A 758 57.12 -40.78 3.84
CA SER A 758 58.30 -40.17 3.21
C SER A 758 58.46 -38.72 3.71
N LEU A 759 59.61 -38.41 4.30
CA LEU A 759 59.94 -37.08 4.83
C LEU A 759 61.23 -36.57 4.18
N PHE A 760 61.14 -35.44 3.49
CA PHE A 760 62.25 -34.88 2.72
C PHE A 760 62.50 -33.41 3.07
N ALA A 761 63.76 -33.03 3.31
CA ALA A 761 64.19 -31.66 3.56
C ALA A 761 65.34 -31.29 2.62
N ALA A 762 65.13 -30.33 1.72
CA ALA A 762 66.06 -30.06 0.63
C ALA A 762 67.30 -29.23 1.00
N GLN A 763 67.19 -28.31 1.96
CA GLN A 763 68.25 -27.31 2.22
C GLN A 763 68.83 -27.36 3.65
N GLN A 764 67.99 -27.25 4.69
CA GLN A 764 68.45 -27.06 6.08
C GLN A 764 68.43 -28.31 6.97
N GLY A 765 68.14 -29.48 6.38
CA GLY A 765 68.11 -30.79 7.08
C GLY A 765 66.86 -31.04 7.92
N ALA A 766 66.75 -32.26 8.46
CA ALA A 766 65.66 -32.70 9.35
C ALA A 766 66.13 -32.75 10.81
N ARG A 767 65.24 -32.50 11.77
CA ARG A 767 65.52 -32.56 13.22
C ARG A 767 64.39 -33.29 13.94
N LEU A 768 64.74 -34.21 14.84
CA LEU A 768 63.80 -34.95 15.68
C LEU A 768 64.28 -34.85 17.14
N TYR A 769 63.49 -34.23 18.01
CA TYR A 769 63.82 -34.01 19.41
C TYR A 769 62.74 -34.58 20.32
N ALA A 770 63.14 -35.30 21.38
CA ALA A 770 62.26 -35.63 22.51
C ALA A 770 62.73 -34.84 23.75
N GLY A 771 61.91 -33.93 24.26
CA GLY A 771 62.25 -33.14 25.45
C GLY A 771 62.27 -33.94 26.76
N LYS A 772 61.49 -35.03 26.81
CA LYS A 772 61.46 -36.04 27.88
C LYS A 772 60.97 -37.36 27.28
N GLY A 773 61.56 -38.49 27.68
CA GLY A 773 61.26 -39.81 27.10
C GLY A 773 62.19 -40.17 25.93
N LYS A 774 62.05 -41.40 25.41
CA LYS A 774 62.93 -41.95 24.37
C LYS A 774 62.49 -41.52 22.96
N VAL A 775 63.45 -41.26 22.09
CA VAL A 775 63.23 -41.38 20.63
C VAL A 775 63.45 -42.85 20.28
N GLU A 776 62.42 -43.52 19.79
CA GLU A 776 62.46 -44.93 19.39
C GLU A 776 62.28 -45.05 17.88
N ILE A 777 63.23 -45.70 17.21
CA ILE A 777 63.17 -46.03 15.78
C ILE A 777 63.30 -47.55 15.71
N GLN A 778 62.29 -48.20 15.13
CA GLN A 778 62.22 -49.65 15.06
C GLN A 778 61.75 -50.08 13.66
N ALA A 779 62.50 -50.98 13.03
CA ALA A 779 62.06 -51.77 11.89
C ALA A 779 61.78 -53.20 12.40
N GLN A 780 60.58 -53.73 12.13
CA GLN A 780 60.11 -54.99 12.73
C GLN A 780 60.32 -56.22 11.83
N ASP A 781 60.22 -56.05 10.51
CA ASP A 781 60.39 -57.14 9.52
C ASP A 781 61.72 -57.00 8.75
N ASP A 782 62.07 -55.79 8.33
CA ASP A 782 63.28 -55.48 7.56
C ASP A 782 64.30 -54.63 8.35
N GLY A 783 65.38 -54.19 7.70
CA GLY A 783 66.44 -53.39 8.29
C GLY A 783 66.09 -51.91 8.54
N ALA A 784 66.94 -51.26 9.35
CA ALA A 784 66.94 -49.81 9.52
C ALA A 784 68.32 -49.26 9.11
N ASP A 785 68.35 -48.39 8.09
CA ASP A 785 69.57 -47.81 7.56
C ASP A 785 69.81 -46.39 8.11
N LEU A 786 71.03 -46.12 8.60
CA LEU A 786 71.50 -44.78 8.97
C LEU A 786 72.71 -44.41 8.12
N ILE A 787 72.45 -43.73 7.00
CA ILE A 787 73.44 -43.43 5.96
C ILE A 787 73.75 -41.93 5.95
N ALA A 788 75.03 -41.55 6.04
CA ALA A 788 75.47 -40.16 5.89
C ALA A 788 76.72 -40.07 5.01
N ARG A 789 76.74 -39.10 4.07
CA ARG A 789 77.90 -38.86 3.20
C ARG A 789 79.15 -38.38 3.95
N LYS A 790 78.96 -37.68 5.07
CA LYS A 790 80.05 -37.15 5.90
C LYS A 790 80.28 -38.05 7.11
N ALA A 791 79.64 -37.74 8.23
CA ALA A 791 79.83 -38.46 9.47
C ALA A 791 78.47 -38.87 10.06
N VAL A 792 78.44 -40.07 10.64
CA VAL A 792 77.40 -40.49 11.59
C VAL A 792 78.02 -40.38 12.98
N GLN A 793 77.37 -39.64 13.89
CA GLN A 793 77.79 -39.54 15.28
C GLN A 793 76.73 -40.17 16.18
N VAL A 794 77.13 -41.19 16.94
CA VAL A 794 76.33 -41.79 18.01
C VAL A 794 77.04 -41.44 19.32
N ILE A 795 76.37 -40.69 20.19
CA ILE A 795 76.96 -40.15 21.43
C ILE A 795 75.98 -40.42 22.57
N SER A 796 76.45 -41.08 23.63
CA SER A 796 75.82 -41.08 24.94
C SER A 796 76.63 -40.16 25.84
N THR A 797 76.00 -39.14 26.43
CA THR A 797 76.70 -38.13 27.23
C THR A 797 76.85 -38.51 28.70
N GLU A 798 75.98 -39.40 29.21
CA GLU A 798 75.91 -39.74 30.64
C GLU A 798 76.08 -41.24 30.93
N ASP A 799 75.73 -42.12 30.00
CA ASP A 799 75.71 -43.58 30.24
C ASP A 799 76.46 -44.31 29.10
N LYS A 800 75.87 -45.35 28.51
CA LYS A 800 76.52 -46.19 27.49
C LYS A 800 75.91 -46.05 26.10
N ILE A 801 76.71 -46.40 25.09
CA ILE A 801 76.23 -46.79 23.77
C ILE A 801 76.26 -48.31 23.74
N GLU A 802 75.12 -48.94 23.46
CA GLU A 802 74.99 -50.39 23.35
C GLU A 802 74.70 -50.80 21.91
N ILE A 803 75.57 -51.65 21.35
CA ILE A 803 75.42 -52.23 20.01
C ILE A 803 75.42 -53.74 20.20
N SER A 804 74.31 -54.37 19.82
CA SER A 804 74.09 -55.81 20.00
C SER A 804 73.45 -56.37 18.74
N ALA A 805 73.88 -57.56 18.31
CA ALA A 805 73.33 -58.26 17.16
C ALA A 805 73.31 -59.77 17.43
N SER A 806 72.29 -60.48 16.96
CA SER A 806 72.17 -61.94 17.15
C SER A 806 73.19 -62.75 16.37
N LYS A 807 73.68 -62.21 15.24
CA LYS A 807 74.59 -62.91 14.33
C LYS A 807 76.01 -62.36 14.38
N GLU A 808 76.19 -61.10 13.98
CA GLU A 808 77.49 -60.46 13.93
C GLU A 808 77.39 -58.93 14.01
N ILE A 809 78.43 -58.31 14.57
CA ILE A 809 78.69 -56.87 14.50
C ILE A 809 79.97 -56.68 13.70
N VAL A 810 79.93 -55.81 12.68
CA VAL A 810 81.07 -55.53 11.80
C VAL A 810 81.35 -54.03 11.79
N ILE A 811 82.49 -53.62 12.34
CA ILE A 811 82.94 -52.23 12.34
C ILE A 811 84.10 -52.12 11.35
N THR A 812 83.92 -51.39 10.26
CA THR A 812 84.92 -51.27 9.19
C THR A 812 85.31 -49.81 8.97
N ALA A 813 86.61 -49.52 8.92
CA ALA A 813 87.16 -48.19 8.63
C ALA A 813 88.47 -48.32 7.84
N GLY A 814 88.57 -47.65 6.69
CA GLY A 814 89.82 -47.51 5.93
C GLY A 814 90.55 -48.83 5.59
N GLY A 815 89.80 -49.91 5.33
CA GLY A 815 90.36 -51.24 5.06
C GLY A 815 90.77 -52.05 6.31
N SER A 816 90.50 -51.53 7.51
CA SER A 816 90.59 -52.28 8.77
C SER A 816 89.19 -52.61 9.28
N GLN A 817 89.01 -53.76 9.89
CA GLN A 817 87.74 -54.28 10.37
C GLN A 817 87.90 -54.90 11.76
N ILE A 818 86.89 -54.70 12.61
CA ILE A 818 86.65 -55.50 13.81
C ILE A 818 85.34 -56.23 13.60
N LYS A 819 85.41 -57.56 13.55
CA LYS A 819 84.24 -58.44 13.49
C LYS A 819 84.04 -59.10 14.85
N ILE A 820 82.81 -59.02 15.36
CA ILE A 820 82.41 -59.62 16.64
C ILE A 820 81.24 -60.56 16.35
N ASN A 821 81.37 -61.85 16.67
CA ASN A 821 80.30 -62.84 16.50
C ASN A 821 80.44 -64.00 17.50
N GLY A 822 79.60 -65.03 17.39
CA GLY A 822 79.61 -66.20 18.29
C GLY A 822 80.93 -66.98 18.34
N SER A 823 81.82 -66.82 17.34
CA SER A 823 83.13 -67.48 17.29
C SER A 823 84.25 -66.66 17.95
N GLY A 824 84.01 -65.38 18.30
CA GLY A 824 84.98 -64.51 18.98
C GLY A 824 85.09 -63.10 18.39
N ILE A 825 86.18 -62.40 18.75
CA ILE A 825 86.54 -61.06 18.27
C ILE A 825 87.69 -61.18 17.27
N PHE A 826 87.46 -60.77 16.02
CA PHE A 826 88.38 -60.91 14.91
C PHE A 826 88.79 -59.54 14.35
N PRO A 827 89.94 -59.00 14.76
CA PRO A 827 90.53 -57.84 14.10
C PRO A 827 91.21 -58.25 12.79
N VAL A 828 90.90 -57.56 11.69
CA VAL A 828 91.50 -57.74 10.36
C VAL A 828 91.98 -56.37 9.87
N THR A 829 93.26 -56.23 9.54
CA THR A 829 93.79 -54.98 8.96
C THR A 829 94.88 -55.27 7.95
N GLY A 830 94.89 -54.53 6.84
CA GLY A 830 96.01 -54.49 5.89
C GLY A 830 97.17 -53.60 6.35
N GLY A 831 97.01 -52.87 7.46
CA GLY A 831 98.01 -51.99 8.06
C GLY A 831 98.61 -52.55 9.35
N LYS A 832 99.21 -51.66 10.17
CA LYS A 832 99.80 -52.04 11.45
C LYS A 832 98.69 -52.33 12.48
N PHE A 833 98.56 -53.58 12.91
CA PHE A 833 97.82 -53.93 14.13
C PHE A 833 98.73 -53.69 15.33
N GLU A 834 98.60 -52.54 15.98
CA GLU A 834 99.36 -52.19 17.17
C GLU A 834 98.48 -52.26 18.41
N VAL A 835 98.86 -53.13 19.36
CA VAL A 835 98.23 -53.22 20.68
C VAL A 835 99.28 -52.86 21.72
N LYS A 836 99.05 -51.79 22.49
CA LYS A 836 99.98 -51.29 23.51
C LYS A 836 99.41 -51.54 24.91
N ALA A 837 100.04 -52.42 25.69
CA ALA A 837 99.69 -52.69 27.08
C ALA A 837 100.91 -53.09 27.93
N GLY A 838 100.86 -52.86 29.25
CA GLY A 838 101.93 -53.24 30.20
C GLY A 838 102.02 -54.75 30.47
N GLN A 839 100.96 -55.51 30.22
CA GLN A 839 100.91 -56.97 30.28
C GLN A 839 99.70 -57.46 29.46
N HIS A 840 99.86 -58.57 28.74
CA HIS A 840 98.75 -59.28 28.09
C HIS A 840 98.46 -60.57 28.86
N LEU A 841 97.36 -60.58 29.61
CA LEU A 841 96.90 -61.73 30.38
C LEU A 841 95.69 -62.35 29.67
N PHE A 842 95.87 -63.51 29.04
CA PHE A 842 94.78 -64.26 28.41
C PHE A 842 94.27 -65.31 29.41
N MET A 843 93.07 -65.09 29.95
CA MET A 843 92.37 -66.00 30.87
C MET A 843 91.48 -66.98 30.09
N GLY A 844 91.11 -68.12 30.68
CA GLY A 844 90.12 -69.03 30.10
C GLY A 844 88.77 -68.34 29.88
N GLY A 845 88.04 -68.74 28.83
CA GLY A 845 86.81 -68.06 28.42
C GLY A 845 85.70 -68.05 29.49
N SER A 846 85.05 -66.91 29.66
CA SER A 846 83.76 -66.76 30.35
C SER A 846 82.68 -66.49 29.32
N SER A 847 81.47 -67.01 29.54
CA SER A 847 80.32 -66.69 28.70
C SER A 847 79.64 -65.40 29.17
N SER A 848 79.05 -64.67 28.23
CA SER A 848 78.15 -63.54 28.49
C SER A 848 76.85 -63.86 27.76
N THR A 849 75.74 -64.02 28.48
CA THR A 849 74.41 -64.21 27.90
C THR A 849 73.84 -62.85 27.50
N GLN A 850 73.60 -62.64 26.20
CA GLN A 850 72.84 -61.48 25.73
C GLN A 850 71.33 -61.78 25.75
N ASN A 851 70.56 -60.90 26.38
CA ASN A 851 69.11 -60.82 26.18
C ASN A 851 68.86 -59.76 25.10
N LEU A 852 68.69 -60.21 23.85
CA LEU A 852 68.20 -59.32 22.81
C LEU A 852 66.69 -59.08 23.05
N PRO A 853 66.19 -57.84 22.86
CA PRO A 853 64.76 -57.60 22.91
C PRO A 853 64.06 -58.45 21.87
N ILE A 854 63.06 -59.23 22.30
CA ILE A 854 62.21 -60.00 21.39
C ILE A 854 61.37 -58.97 20.63
N LEU A 855 61.75 -58.74 19.37
CA LEU A 855 60.88 -58.03 18.45
C LEU A 855 59.60 -58.86 18.29
N PRO A 856 58.40 -58.26 18.31
CA PRO A 856 57.17 -58.97 18.02
C PRO A 856 57.31 -59.67 16.67
N ALA A 857 57.39 -61.00 16.67
CA ALA A 857 57.36 -61.76 15.43
C ALA A 857 55.91 -61.80 14.96
N PHE A 858 55.66 -61.36 13.73
CA PHE A 858 54.37 -61.57 13.08
C PHE A 858 54.26 -63.04 12.66
N SER A 859 54.10 -63.94 13.64
CA SER A 859 53.91 -65.37 13.41
C SER A 859 52.43 -65.72 13.50
N ILE A 860 51.83 -66.11 12.39
CA ILE A 860 50.51 -66.74 12.35
C ILE A 860 50.70 -68.23 12.72
N PRO A 861 50.13 -68.76 13.82
CA PRO A 861 50.31 -70.17 14.21
C PRO A 861 49.74 -71.14 13.16
N LYS A 862 50.50 -72.19 12.83
CA LYS A 862 50.11 -73.24 11.86
C LYS A 862 49.10 -74.23 12.46
N LYS A 863 47.93 -74.36 11.80
CA LYS A 863 47.03 -75.54 11.72
C LYS A 863 46.91 -76.40 13.00
N GLN A 864 46.47 -75.80 14.10
CA GLN A 864 46.14 -76.48 15.34
C GLN A 864 44.72 -76.13 15.74
N LEU A 865 43.88 -77.13 16.04
CA LEU A 865 42.60 -76.88 16.67
C LEU A 865 42.87 -76.69 18.16
N GLU A 866 42.80 -75.43 18.58
CA GLU A 866 42.91 -75.02 19.97
C GLU A 866 41.51 -74.76 20.52
N PHE A 867 41.17 -75.40 21.62
CA PHE A 867 39.96 -75.06 22.36
C PHE A 867 40.24 -75.06 23.85
N ARG A 868 39.51 -74.19 24.53
CA ARG A 868 39.61 -73.99 25.97
C ARG A 868 38.25 -74.22 26.60
N LYS A 869 38.20 -75.12 27.57
CA LYS A 869 37.05 -75.23 28.47
C LYS A 869 37.32 -74.42 29.73
N VAL A 870 36.44 -73.45 29.96
CA VAL A 870 36.36 -72.69 31.19
C VAL A 870 35.03 -72.96 31.87
N TYR A 871 35.00 -72.77 33.19
CA TYR A 871 33.75 -72.68 33.93
C TYR A 871 33.05 -71.35 33.61
N ALA A 872 31.79 -71.21 34.02
CA ALA A 872 31.00 -70.01 33.73
C ALA A 872 31.63 -68.70 34.27
N ASP A 873 32.48 -68.79 35.29
CA ASP A 873 33.23 -67.67 35.89
C ASP A 873 34.55 -67.34 35.16
N GLY A 874 34.86 -68.02 34.06
CA GLY A 874 36.07 -67.83 33.27
C GLY A 874 37.31 -68.54 33.82
N THR A 875 37.21 -69.27 34.93
CA THR A 875 38.33 -70.07 35.44
C THR A 875 38.56 -71.32 34.59
N PRO A 876 39.81 -71.75 34.41
CA PRO A 876 40.12 -72.98 33.67
C PRO A 876 39.43 -74.22 34.26
N SER A 877 38.91 -75.10 33.40
CA SER A 877 38.39 -76.42 33.82
C SER A 877 39.42 -77.50 33.50
N PRO A 878 40.36 -77.83 34.41
CA PRO A 878 41.40 -78.80 34.14
C PRO A 878 40.93 -80.25 34.28
N ASN A 879 41.58 -81.16 33.57
CA ASN A 879 41.33 -82.60 33.58
C ASN A 879 39.91 -83.04 33.18
N ILE A 880 39.14 -82.18 32.49
CA ILE A 880 37.82 -82.52 31.99
C ILE A 880 37.98 -83.48 30.81
N PRO A 881 37.43 -84.71 30.90
CA PRO A 881 37.44 -85.61 29.78
C PRO A 881 36.61 -85.02 28.64
N TYR A 882 37.09 -85.11 27.42
CA TYR A 882 36.35 -84.75 26.22
C TYR A 882 36.46 -85.85 25.16
N THR A 883 35.48 -85.91 24.28
CA THR A 883 35.44 -86.76 23.09
C THR A 883 35.17 -85.87 21.89
N ILE A 884 36.10 -85.83 20.93
CA ILE A 884 35.89 -85.17 19.65
C ILE A 884 35.32 -86.21 18.69
N HIS A 885 34.16 -85.92 18.10
CA HIS A 885 33.58 -86.66 17.00
C HIS A 885 33.94 -85.95 15.71
N LEU A 886 34.73 -86.62 14.87
CA LEU A 886 35.24 -86.05 13.63
C LEU A 886 34.27 -86.34 12.46
N PRO A 887 34.36 -85.55 11.37
CA PRO A 887 33.45 -85.68 10.23
C PRO A 887 33.49 -87.06 9.55
N ASP A 888 34.59 -87.81 9.68
CA ASP A 888 34.76 -89.15 9.11
C ASP A 888 34.20 -90.28 9.99
N GLY A 889 33.52 -89.93 11.09
CA GLY A 889 32.92 -90.86 12.04
C GLY A 889 33.88 -91.40 13.09
N THR A 890 35.16 -91.02 13.05
CA THR A 890 36.13 -91.39 14.10
C THR A 890 35.95 -90.53 15.35
N THR A 891 36.30 -91.09 16.51
CA THR A 891 36.21 -90.37 17.79
C THR A 891 37.53 -90.38 18.52
N GLN A 892 37.91 -89.24 19.09
CA GLN A 892 39.15 -89.09 19.86
C GLN A 892 38.86 -88.56 21.26
N LYS A 893 39.37 -89.25 22.27
CA LYS A 893 39.16 -88.89 23.68
C LYS A 893 40.42 -88.30 24.27
N GLY A 894 40.27 -87.25 25.07
CA GLY A 894 41.35 -86.60 25.79
C GLY A 894 40.88 -86.02 27.12
N LYS A 895 41.77 -85.33 27.82
CA LYS A 895 41.46 -84.49 28.98
C LYS A 895 42.07 -83.12 28.78
N THR A 896 41.39 -82.08 29.24
CA THR A 896 41.96 -80.72 29.26
C THR A 896 43.16 -80.66 30.22
N ASP A 897 44.15 -79.82 29.92
CA ASP A 897 45.32 -79.60 30.75
C ASP A 897 45.03 -78.69 31.96
N SER A 898 46.04 -78.31 32.74
CA SER A 898 45.88 -77.46 33.92
C SER A 898 45.30 -76.07 33.64
N ASN A 899 45.34 -75.61 32.39
CA ASN A 899 44.79 -74.32 31.93
C ASN A 899 43.44 -74.48 31.22
N GLY A 900 42.83 -75.67 31.31
CA GLY A 900 41.56 -75.97 30.64
C GLY A 900 41.70 -76.10 29.13
N MET A 901 42.93 -76.15 28.63
CA MET A 901 43.23 -76.20 27.20
C MET A 901 43.26 -77.64 26.72
N ALA A 902 42.87 -77.85 25.48
CA ALA A 902 43.16 -79.07 24.77
C ALA A 902 43.55 -78.74 23.33
N PHE A 903 44.50 -79.53 22.83
CA PHE A 903 45.06 -79.34 21.50
C PHE A 903 44.80 -80.59 20.68
N TYR A 904 44.26 -80.39 19.48
CA TYR A 904 44.09 -81.46 18.51
C TYR A 904 44.78 -81.09 17.19
N ASN A 905 45.67 -81.98 16.75
CA ASN A 905 46.42 -81.82 15.51
C ASN A 905 45.84 -82.77 14.47
N ASP A 906 45.07 -82.26 13.52
CA ASP A 906 44.60 -83.06 12.37
C ASP A 906 44.35 -82.19 11.13
N GLN A 907 44.47 -82.81 9.96
CA GLN A 907 44.54 -82.19 8.64
C GLN A 907 43.24 -82.33 7.82
N LYS A 908 42.12 -82.73 8.43
CA LYS A 908 40.87 -83.04 7.72
C LYS A 908 39.80 -81.96 7.88
N ASN A 909 39.17 -81.57 6.77
CA ASN A 909 38.12 -80.56 6.74
C ASN A 909 36.75 -81.14 7.10
N GLY A 910 35.93 -80.41 7.85
CA GLY A 910 34.53 -80.73 8.10
C GLY A 910 34.00 -80.29 9.47
N ARG A 911 32.75 -80.66 9.77
CA ARG A 911 32.07 -80.36 11.04
C ARG A 911 32.48 -81.37 12.12
N ALA A 912 33.15 -80.90 13.17
CA ALA A 912 33.50 -81.71 14.32
C ALA A 912 32.63 -81.30 15.53
N VAL A 913 32.26 -82.28 16.34
CA VAL A 913 31.47 -82.07 17.57
C VAL A 913 32.33 -82.48 18.76
N ILE A 914 32.59 -81.55 19.67
CA ILE A 914 33.29 -81.85 20.91
C ILE A 914 32.26 -82.10 21.99
N GLU A 915 32.30 -83.28 22.59
CA GLU A 915 31.50 -83.67 23.75
C GLU A 915 32.38 -83.75 24.99
N TYR A 916 32.16 -82.85 25.95
CA TYR A 916 32.77 -82.92 27.25
C TYR A 916 32.04 -83.96 28.13
N GLY A 917 32.78 -84.75 28.90
CA GLY A 917 32.20 -85.66 29.88
C GLY A 917 31.84 -84.94 31.19
N GLU A 918 31.01 -85.59 32.01
CA GLU A 918 30.60 -85.04 33.31
C GLU A 918 31.80 -84.68 34.20
N ASP A 919 31.82 -83.43 34.66
CA ASP A 919 32.78 -82.95 35.64
C ASP A 919 32.38 -83.42 37.05
N ARG A 920 33.09 -84.43 37.57
CA ARG A 920 32.86 -84.94 38.93
C ARG A 920 33.34 -83.98 40.04
N ASN A 921 34.03 -82.89 39.70
CA ASN A 921 34.44 -81.86 40.66
C ASN A 921 33.34 -80.81 40.93
N LEU A 922 32.26 -80.79 40.13
CA LEU A 922 31.14 -79.84 40.28
C LEU A 922 30.03 -80.29 41.26
N LEU A 923 30.12 -81.49 41.84
CA LEU A 923 29.13 -82.01 42.81
C LEU A 923 29.27 -81.47 44.25
N GLY A 924 30.23 -80.59 44.51
CA GLY A 924 30.47 -79.99 45.84
C GLY A 924 29.87 -78.58 46.06
N SER A 925 29.34 -77.93 45.01
CA SER A 925 28.85 -76.55 45.10
C SER A 925 27.72 -76.31 44.10
N ALA A 926 26.56 -76.91 44.35
CA ALA A 926 25.33 -76.56 43.65
C ALA A 926 24.45 -75.72 44.57
N LEU A 927 24.20 -74.45 44.21
CA LEU A 927 22.92 -73.78 44.49
C LEU A 927 22.81 -72.48 43.67
N GLU A 928 21.67 -72.38 42.97
CA GLU A 928 21.07 -71.21 42.31
C GLU A 928 21.62 -70.76 40.95
N MET A 929 21.11 -71.40 39.89
CA MET A 929 20.28 -70.69 38.90
C MET A 929 19.45 -71.67 38.06
N ARG A 930 18.13 -71.45 38.05
CA ARG A 930 17.13 -72.14 37.22
C ARG A 930 17.25 -71.66 35.77
N PHE A 931 17.36 -72.58 34.82
CA PHE A 931 16.62 -72.53 33.55
C PHE A 931 16.48 -73.96 33.02
N GLU A 932 15.23 -74.38 32.81
CA GLU A 932 14.87 -75.61 32.09
C GLU A 932 15.27 -75.43 30.61
N GLN A 933 16.44 -75.95 30.25
CA GLN A 933 16.82 -76.26 28.87
C GLN A 933 17.58 -77.58 28.88
N GLU A 934 17.22 -78.46 27.94
CA GLU A 934 17.67 -79.85 27.82
C GLU A 934 19.15 -80.05 28.17
N ILE A 935 19.40 -80.84 29.23
CA ILE A 935 20.73 -81.13 29.79
C ILE A 935 21.69 -81.77 28.76
N ASP A 936 21.17 -82.32 27.66
CA ASP A 936 21.96 -83.00 26.62
C ASP A 936 22.85 -82.06 25.78
N ASN A 937 22.62 -80.74 25.79
CA ASN A 937 23.40 -79.78 25.01
C ASN A 937 24.46 -78.99 25.82
N LEU A 938 24.51 -79.14 27.15
CA LEU A 938 25.43 -78.37 28.01
C LEU A 938 26.92 -78.74 27.84
N PHE A 939 27.18 -79.90 27.26
CA PHE A 939 28.53 -80.44 27.09
C PHE A 939 28.92 -80.63 25.63
N LYS A 940 28.13 -80.16 24.65
CA LYS A 940 28.46 -80.29 23.23
C LYS A 940 28.76 -78.93 22.62
N THR A 941 29.90 -78.80 21.96
CA THR A 941 30.25 -77.61 21.18
C THR A 941 30.56 -78.03 19.75
N GLU A 942 29.83 -77.47 18.81
CA GLU A 942 30.09 -77.69 17.39
C GLU A 942 31.05 -76.62 16.87
N ILE A 943 32.04 -77.06 16.10
CA ILE A 943 33.04 -76.19 15.51
C ILE A 943 33.32 -76.63 14.07
N PHE A 944 33.57 -75.64 13.21
CA PHE A 944 33.97 -75.88 11.83
C PHE A 944 35.50 -75.80 11.73
N VAL A 945 36.11 -76.86 11.19
CA VAL A 945 37.55 -76.90 10.94
C VAL A 945 37.79 -76.53 9.48
N LEU A 946 38.34 -75.33 9.24
CA LEU A 946 38.71 -74.81 7.91
C LEU A 946 40.24 -74.65 7.82
N PRO A 947 40.89 -75.05 6.71
CA PRO A 947 42.28 -74.73 6.48
C PRO A 947 42.38 -73.29 5.95
N LEU A 948 43.17 -72.44 6.61
CA LEU A 948 43.55 -71.14 6.05
C LEU A 948 44.46 -71.37 4.83
N ALA A 949 44.08 -70.75 3.71
CA ALA A 949 44.80 -70.77 2.45
C ALA A 949 46.07 -69.92 2.54
N ASP A 950 47.17 -70.41 1.95
CA ASP A 950 48.38 -69.63 1.72
C ASP A 950 48.08 -68.63 0.57
N ASP A 951 47.98 -67.34 0.89
CA ASP A 951 48.05 -66.27 -0.10
C ASP A 951 49.52 -66.10 -0.52
N GLN A 952 49.90 -66.59 -1.71
CA GLN A 952 50.87 -65.99 -2.64
C GLN A 952 50.86 -66.71 -4.01
N ALA A 953 50.36 -66.03 -5.05
CA ALA A 953 51.00 -65.84 -6.37
C ALA A 953 50.02 -65.17 -7.37
N GLU A 954 50.52 -64.13 -8.03
CA GLU A 954 49.88 -63.28 -9.05
C GLU A 954 49.41 -64.04 -10.32
N ASP A 955 48.19 -63.74 -10.77
CA ASP A 955 47.87 -63.03 -12.05
C ASP A 955 46.41 -62.51 -12.01
#